data_AF-A0A8I0SS25-F1
#
_entry.id   AF-A0A8I0SS25-F1
#
_cell.length_a   1.000
_cell.length_b   1.000
_cell.length_c   1.000
_cell.angle_alpha   90.00
_cell.angle_beta   90.00
_cell.angle_gamma   90.00
#
_symmetry.space_group_name_H-M   'P 1'
#
loop_
_entity.id
_entity.type
_entity.pdbx_description
1 polymer ?
#
loop_
_entity_poly.entity_id
_entity_poly.type
_entity_poly.pdbx_seq_one_letter_code
_entity_poly.pdbx_strand_id
1 'polypeptide(L)'
;MTIRFSRIKACLGTLILLAAFAGSPASVIGAEPGTGNCADFDFSRFKQDGKLKWAGILRVLRQDAILYNDAQGAKRAGFLIFNQQAELLDESERLLKVRSYRYKDQPEAVGWVTKSDLLCRNQPVKSDTGLEMKFFIKTNTAARSEDAKPSDEASAPTVHIFQDPELKDCVGGQGNCREGASRFHMYFVFDQTNESYLLADRFRLEEDDQLLGWVAKKDGFLWNNAFSIRPREDLQSPDGSGPGTVCTYEQLKDAVTRDSQTCHPILGGREWFKSALRIPVLEMVDQNNRHISPEGVGASSDQRRFFKVALARPGLVGRRISDDKVAISTGLASRIMPGFTSLTSKKHVDIFFLLDATASMEPFIDAVRGTPGSPGVIQEIINKIKKSQGFKETEFRFGFRVYRDPYADNQFTNGLGEGIGEGHPLPAQCDLNDSQQQVAYESFQKSISQVRVSGNDTEDDYEENLFGGLNQVLSQDLTPCPDNLKILFIIGDNGYQTSRPATGDGGRLFQKAKYTNPISRKTLTSMMQRGSKGLGDNLVSFFIQTPSHADQVRHPESYRKAYAAFEAQSKDLLGQSLPSDSRLDDHFLRMGENGLVQRLVATVEKLGSSALIDEIILDIRGGGALVNIINRLRRERVDIPGVYWHILKQGACDELGKQCEQRVYDTTRIGYIEADENVVEELWVTSSALSSWIRILRGFEGYFDLPETQLRRALVNALVVGLQQEIRRPPIDASGETPAEYAQRRGGLPVRNHSPLLSYNVNSLLSDKIARSREGHLVVLGADGSPMMDKTGVPIPAVPVCELRRLAAWAIKSKEMLEIVEKDFNKPVFKTEPYRPHLCPDSTENGKKISKIEGLIRPESLGEDKSYRFAHTFGGSRGYWIPQEFLP
;
A
#
# COMPACT_ATOMS: atom_id res chain seq x y z
N MET A 1 13.13 59.74 -56.21
CA MET A 1 14.31 59.03 -56.71
C MET A 1 13.92 57.56 -56.89
N THR A 2 13.30 57.13 -58.00
CA THR A 2 13.95 56.68 -59.26
C THR A 2 15.17 55.78 -58.93
N ILE A 3 15.23 54.48 -59.22
CA ILE A 3 14.89 53.70 -60.44
C ILE A 3 14.93 52.19 -60.03
N ARG A 4 13.91 51.35 -60.32
CA ARG A 4 13.67 50.60 -61.59
C ARG A 4 14.75 49.51 -61.81
N PHE A 5 14.49 48.27 -62.21
CA PHE A 5 13.60 47.70 -63.22
C PHE A 5 13.69 46.15 -63.03
N SER A 6 12.59 45.39 -62.86
CA SER A 6 11.76 44.75 -63.92
C SER A 6 12.42 43.55 -64.61
N ARG A 7 11.72 42.41 -64.79
CA ARG A 7 10.91 41.98 -65.96
C ARG A 7 10.83 40.43 -65.83
N ILE A 8 9.87 39.63 -66.28
CA ILE A 8 8.70 39.78 -67.17
C ILE A 8 7.94 38.44 -67.24
N LYS A 9 6.60 38.50 -67.30
CA LYS A 9 5.63 37.74 -68.15
C LYS A 9 5.56 36.20 -68.07
N ALA A 10 4.39 35.56 -68.24
CA ALA A 10 3.01 36.01 -68.47
C ALA A 10 2.06 34.80 -68.49
N CYS A 11 0.75 35.13 -68.44
CA CYS A 11 -0.39 34.47 -69.12
C CYS A 11 -0.79 33.06 -68.63
N LEU A 12 -2.06 32.65 -68.56
CA LEU A 12 -3.40 33.19 -68.83
C LEU A 12 -4.38 32.07 -68.38
N GLY A 13 -5.60 32.35 -67.88
CA GLY A 13 -6.69 31.35 -67.92
C GLY A 13 -7.61 31.25 -66.68
N THR A 14 -8.64 32.10 -66.68
CA THR A 14 -10.07 31.86 -66.39
C THR A 14 -10.51 30.60 -65.60
N LEU A 15 -11.24 30.76 -64.47
CA LEU A 15 -12.67 30.35 -64.30
C LEU A 15 -13.23 30.63 -62.87
N ILE A 16 -14.31 31.42 -62.82
CA ILE A 16 -15.58 31.32 -62.04
C ILE A 16 -15.62 31.33 -60.48
N LEU A 17 -16.36 32.34 -60.01
CA LEU A 17 -17.14 32.57 -58.77
C LEU A 17 -17.45 31.35 -57.87
N LEU A 18 -17.32 31.51 -56.54
CA LEU A 18 -18.46 31.80 -55.64
C LEU A 18 -17.99 32.17 -54.23
N ALA A 19 -18.73 33.08 -53.59
CA ALA A 19 -18.52 33.60 -52.25
C ALA A 19 -18.74 32.51 -51.17
N ALA A 20 -17.85 32.47 -50.18
CA ALA A 20 -18.11 31.83 -48.90
C ALA A 20 -17.46 32.66 -47.77
N PHE A 21 -18.30 33.02 -46.82
CA PHE A 21 -17.97 33.68 -45.56
C PHE A 21 -16.83 32.95 -44.85
N ALA A 22 -15.75 33.67 -44.55
CA ALA A 22 -14.71 33.21 -43.65
C ALA A 22 -15.26 33.18 -42.21
N GLY A 23 -15.92 32.08 -41.85
CA GLY A 23 -16.11 31.70 -40.46
C GLY A 23 -14.74 31.35 -39.88
N SER A 24 -14.33 32.08 -38.83
CA SER A 24 -13.21 31.68 -37.98
C SER A 24 -13.47 30.27 -37.47
N PRO A 25 -12.57 29.29 -37.68
CA PRO A 25 -12.66 28.05 -36.94
C PRO A 25 -12.38 28.41 -35.48
N ALA A 26 -13.42 28.40 -34.65
CA ALA A 26 -13.27 28.30 -33.22
C ALA A 26 -12.46 27.02 -32.98
N SER A 27 -11.16 27.19 -32.76
CA SER A 27 -10.28 26.13 -32.33
C SER A 27 -10.79 25.71 -30.97
N VAL A 28 -11.55 24.62 -30.92
CA VAL A 28 -11.80 23.92 -29.67
C VAL A 28 -10.43 23.46 -29.18
N ILE A 29 -9.87 24.20 -28.24
CA ILE A 29 -8.64 23.85 -27.53
C ILE A 29 -8.96 22.55 -26.79
N GLY A 30 -8.66 21.43 -27.41
CA GLY A 30 -8.57 20.14 -26.75
C GLY A 30 -7.41 20.23 -25.78
N ALA A 31 -7.66 20.65 -24.54
CA ALA A 31 -6.66 20.69 -23.48
C ALA A 31 -6.16 19.27 -23.25
N GLU A 32 -4.87 19.03 -23.54
CA GLU A 32 -4.18 17.75 -23.31
C GLU A 32 -4.48 17.19 -21.91
N PRO A 33 -4.58 15.85 -21.76
CA PRO A 33 -4.72 15.23 -20.45
C PRO A 33 -3.57 15.68 -19.54
N GLY A 34 -3.93 16.35 -18.44
CA GLY A 34 -3.02 17.21 -17.69
C GLY A 34 -1.78 16.48 -17.19
N THR A 35 -0.62 17.03 -17.52
CA THR A 35 0.67 16.67 -16.93
C THR A 35 0.65 16.94 -15.42
N GLY A 36 1.41 16.14 -14.67
CA GLY A 36 1.56 16.32 -13.22
C GLY A 36 2.78 17.14 -12.82
N ASN A 37 3.72 17.31 -13.77
CA ASN A 37 4.85 18.22 -13.60
C ASN A 37 4.42 19.69 -13.46
N CYS A 38 5.39 20.54 -13.17
CA CYS A 38 5.14 21.95 -12.89
C CYS A 38 5.00 22.83 -14.13
N ALA A 39 5.09 22.30 -15.36
CA ALA A 39 5.08 23.11 -16.59
C ALA A 39 3.80 23.94 -16.72
N ASP A 40 2.65 23.30 -16.46
CA ASP A 40 1.32 23.91 -16.56
C ASP A 40 0.70 24.26 -15.19
N PHE A 41 1.51 24.27 -14.14
CA PHE A 41 1.03 24.57 -12.79
C PHE A 41 0.89 26.08 -12.58
N ASP A 42 -0.33 26.54 -12.29
CA ASP A 42 -0.64 27.95 -12.05
C ASP A 42 -0.26 28.37 -10.62
N PHE A 43 0.94 28.94 -10.47
CA PHE A 43 1.41 29.50 -9.20
C PHE A 43 0.85 30.89 -8.87
N SER A 44 0.14 31.55 -9.80
CA SER A 44 -0.32 32.94 -9.60
C SER A 44 -1.23 33.09 -8.40
N ARG A 45 -2.03 32.05 -8.10
CA ARG A 45 -2.97 31.98 -6.97
C ARG A 45 -2.28 31.96 -5.61
N PHE A 46 -0.99 31.66 -5.58
CA PHE A 46 -0.19 31.60 -4.35
C PHE A 46 0.68 32.84 -4.17
N LYS A 47 0.56 33.86 -5.04
CA LYS A 47 1.29 35.11 -4.88
C LYS A 47 0.51 36.07 -3.96
N GLN A 48 1.11 36.42 -2.83
CA GLN A 48 0.62 37.45 -1.92
C GLN A 48 1.65 38.58 -1.87
N ASP A 49 1.24 39.81 -2.19
CA ASP A 49 2.11 40.99 -2.24
C ASP A 49 3.32 40.80 -3.19
N GLY A 50 3.10 40.11 -4.31
CA GLY A 50 4.15 39.78 -5.29
C GLY A 50 5.12 38.68 -4.84
N LYS A 51 4.99 38.17 -3.60
CA LYS A 51 5.80 37.06 -3.09
C LYS A 51 5.04 35.75 -3.18
N LEU A 52 5.71 34.71 -3.66
CA LEU A 52 5.15 33.37 -3.72
C LEU A 52 5.07 32.76 -2.32
N LYS A 53 3.87 32.39 -1.88
CA LYS A 53 3.58 31.72 -0.61
C LYS A 53 2.89 30.39 -0.90
N TRP A 54 3.68 29.42 -1.36
CA TRP A 54 3.23 28.05 -1.58
C TRP A 54 3.96 27.13 -0.60
N ALA A 55 3.20 26.31 0.13
CA ALA A 55 3.73 25.42 1.19
C ALA A 55 3.78 23.94 0.75
N GLY A 56 3.76 23.68 -0.56
CA GLY A 56 3.88 22.32 -1.08
C GLY A 56 5.33 21.88 -1.22
N ILE A 57 5.51 20.58 -1.50
CA ILE A 57 6.81 19.96 -1.73
C ILE A 57 6.92 19.62 -3.21
N LEU A 58 8.03 20.02 -3.82
CA LEU A 58 8.41 19.63 -5.18
C LEU A 58 9.20 18.33 -5.13
N ARG A 59 9.05 17.49 -6.15
CA ARG A 59 9.86 16.27 -6.32
C ARG A 59 10.55 16.27 -7.67
N VAL A 60 11.83 15.96 -7.69
CA VAL A 60 12.63 15.89 -8.91
C VAL A 60 12.24 14.64 -9.72
N LEU A 61 11.88 14.85 -10.98
CA LEU A 61 11.34 13.84 -11.89
C LEU A 61 12.38 13.14 -12.75
N ARG A 62 13.60 13.66 -12.79
CA ARG A 62 14.66 13.19 -13.68
C ARG A 62 15.96 12.99 -12.90
N GLN A 63 16.68 11.91 -13.18
CA GLN A 63 18.06 11.77 -12.74
C GLN A 63 18.93 12.86 -13.39
N ASP A 64 19.83 13.46 -12.61
CA ASP A 64 20.70 14.54 -13.10
C ASP A 64 19.92 15.74 -13.68
N ALA A 65 18.82 16.10 -13.04
CA ALA A 65 18.09 17.33 -13.36
C ALA A 65 19.00 18.55 -13.16
N ILE A 66 19.13 19.39 -14.20
CA ILE A 66 20.07 20.51 -14.19
C ILE A 66 19.59 21.59 -13.20
N LEU A 67 20.48 21.95 -12.28
CA LEU A 67 20.33 23.11 -11.41
C LEU A 67 21.11 24.29 -12.02
N TYR A 68 20.45 25.43 -12.25
CA TYR A 68 21.02 26.66 -12.80
C TYR A 68 21.22 27.73 -11.72
N ASN A 69 22.17 28.64 -11.92
CA ASN A 69 22.43 29.75 -11.00
C ASN A 69 21.41 30.89 -11.12
N ASP A 70 20.78 31.02 -12.30
CA ASP A 70 19.96 32.16 -12.68
C ASP A 70 18.64 31.72 -13.34
N ALA A 71 17.68 32.65 -13.37
CA ALA A 71 16.33 32.42 -13.90
C ALA A 71 16.30 32.25 -15.43
N GLN A 72 17.38 32.59 -16.13
CA GLN A 72 17.51 32.45 -17.57
C GLN A 72 18.06 31.08 -17.98
N GLY A 73 18.60 30.31 -17.04
CA GLY A 73 19.21 29.01 -17.30
C GLY A 73 20.57 29.12 -17.99
N ALA A 74 21.26 30.27 -17.88
CA ALA A 74 22.47 30.53 -18.65
C ALA A 74 23.68 29.75 -18.11
N LYS A 75 23.78 29.56 -16.79
CA LYS A 75 24.91 28.89 -16.15
C LYS A 75 24.49 27.75 -15.23
N ARG A 76 24.93 26.53 -15.55
CA ARG A 76 24.82 25.31 -14.71
C ARG A 76 25.53 25.52 -13.36
N ALA A 77 24.80 25.23 -12.28
CA ALA A 77 25.25 25.26 -10.89
C ALA A 77 25.53 23.86 -10.35
N GLY A 78 24.74 22.86 -10.76
CA GLY A 78 24.80 21.50 -10.24
C GLY A 78 23.70 20.60 -10.80
N PHE A 79 23.44 19.51 -10.07
CA PHE A 79 22.48 18.45 -10.43
C PHE A 79 21.61 18.17 -9.22
N LEU A 80 20.35 17.86 -9.47
CA LEU A 80 19.49 17.18 -8.52
C LEU A 80 19.23 15.76 -9.01
N ILE A 81 18.99 14.84 -8.07
CA ILE A 81 18.75 13.43 -8.39
C ILE A 81 17.27 13.08 -8.32
N PHE A 82 16.86 12.02 -9.01
CA PHE A 82 15.47 11.56 -9.03
C PHE A 82 14.92 11.34 -7.61
N ASN A 83 13.64 11.68 -7.39
CA ASN A 83 12.94 11.66 -6.10
C ASN A 83 13.43 12.66 -5.04
N GLN A 84 14.49 13.44 -5.31
CA GLN A 84 14.92 14.47 -4.37
C GLN A 84 13.82 15.52 -4.19
N GLN A 85 13.54 15.87 -2.94
CA GLN A 85 12.52 16.84 -2.59
C GLN A 85 13.08 18.25 -2.50
N ALA A 86 12.23 19.24 -2.76
CA ALA A 86 12.60 20.64 -2.65
C ALA A 86 11.42 21.54 -2.25
N GLU A 87 11.73 22.66 -1.59
CA GLU A 87 10.79 23.76 -1.41
C GLU A 87 10.90 24.76 -2.56
N LEU A 88 9.78 25.39 -2.90
CA LEU A 88 9.70 26.43 -3.92
C LEU A 88 9.98 27.80 -3.31
N LEU A 89 10.95 28.52 -3.86
CA LEU A 89 11.32 29.86 -3.42
C LEU A 89 10.81 30.96 -4.35
N ASP A 90 10.84 30.72 -5.66
CA ASP A 90 10.48 31.72 -6.67
C ASP A 90 10.15 31.07 -8.02
N GLU A 91 9.54 31.82 -8.93
CA GLU A 91 9.09 31.34 -10.23
C GLU A 91 9.51 32.29 -11.37
N SER A 92 9.99 31.70 -12.47
CA SER A 92 10.15 32.38 -13.76
C SER A 92 9.22 31.75 -14.81
N GLU A 93 9.31 32.20 -16.07
CA GLU A 93 8.52 31.65 -17.16
C GLU A 93 8.74 30.13 -17.33
N ARG A 94 9.99 29.66 -17.28
CA ARG A 94 10.36 28.25 -17.57
C ARG A 94 11.00 27.50 -16.41
N LEU A 95 11.58 28.22 -15.45
CA LEU A 95 12.32 27.64 -14.32
C LEU A 95 11.65 27.99 -12.99
N LEU A 96 11.81 27.11 -12.00
CA LEU A 96 11.46 27.33 -10.60
C LEU A 96 12.74 27.46 -9.78
N LYS A 97 12.80 28.47 -8.91
CA LYS A 97 13.87 28.57 -7.93
C LYS A 97 13.52 27.70 -6.74
N VAL A 98 14.38 26.74 -6.43
CA VAL A 98 14.13 25.75 -5.39
C VAL A 98 15.25 25.72 -4.37
N ARG A 99 14.94 25.27 -3.16
CA ARG A 99 15.92 24.78 -2.18
C ARG A 99 15.67 23.29 -1.99
N SER A 100 16.60 22.45 -2.43
CA SER A 100 16.50 21.01 -2.24
C SER A 100 16.81 20.63 -0.79
N TYR A 101 16.14 19.59 -0.31
CA TYR A 101 16.50 18.93 0.94
C TYR A 101 17.64 17.95 0.70
N ARG A 102 18.39 17.66 1.76
CA ARG A 102 19.42 16.61 1.74
C ARG A 102 18.78 15.28 1.39
N TYR A 103 19.34 14.57 0.42
CA TYR A 103 18.79 13.29 -0.04
C TYR A 103 19.92 12.35 -0.44
N LYS A 104 20.05 11.22 0.26
CA LYS A 104 21.20 10.31 0.16
C LYS A 104 22.51 11.09 0.39
N ASP A 105 23.50 10.90 -0.48
CA ASP A 105 24.79 11.60 -0.45
C ASP A 105 24.74 13.01 -1.08
N GLN A 106 23.57 13.44 -1.59
CA GLN A 106 23.44 14.78 -2.18
C GLN A 106 23.16 15.83 -1.09
N PRO A 107 23.99 16.90 -1.01
CA PRO A 107 23.76 17.99 -0.07
C PRO A 107 22.55 18.84 -0.50
N GLU A 108 22.10 19.69 0.42
CA GLU A 108 21.15 20.75 0.10
C GLU A 108 21.75 21.71 -0.92
N ALA A 109 20.93 22.14 -1.88
CA ALA A 109 21.34 23.07 -2.92
C ALA A 109 20.23 24.08 -3.20
N VAL A 110 20.62 25.29 -3.60
CA VAL A 110 19.68 26.35 -4.00
C VAL A 110 19.99 26.76 -5.43
N GLY A 111 18.98 26.78 -6.29
CA GLY A 111 19.14 27.17 -7.69
C GLY A 111 17.83 27.09 -8.46
N TRP A 112 17.91 27.23 -9.78
CA TRP A 112 16.77 27.21 -10.69
C TRP A 112 16.69 25.88 -11.44
N VAL A 113 15.51 25.29 -11.56
CA VAL A 113 15.29 23.99 -12.22
C VAL A 113 14.13 24.11 -13.20
N THR A 114 14.19 23.38 -14.32
CA THR A 114 13.12 23.37 -15.32
C THR A 114 11.80 22.90 -14.72
N LYS A 115 10.70 23.60 -15.02
CA LYS A 115 9.36 23.22 -14.55
C LYS A 115 8.97 21.77 -14.90
N SER A 116 9.35 21.27 -16.07
CA SER A 116 9.05 19.90 -16.51
C SER A 116 9.85 18.82 -15.77
N ASP A 117 10.94 19.18 -15.08
CA ASP A 117 11.76 18.23 -14.30
C ASP A 117 11.32 18.18 -12.83
N LEU A 118 10.24 18.86 -12.47
CA LEU A 118 9.70 18.94 -11.12
C LEU A 118 8.23 18.52 -11.10
N LEU A 119 7.85 17.73 -10.10
CA LEU A 119 6.47 17.36 -9.80
C LEU A 119 5.87 18.39 -8.85
N CYS A 120 4.73 18.97 -9.23
CA CYS A 120 4.01 19.94 -8.40
C CYS A 120 2.78 19.37 -7.70
N ARG A 121 2.30 18.22 -8.16
CA ARG A 121 1.11 17.56 -7.62
C ARG A 121 1.51 16.38 -6.76
N ASN A 122 0.94 16.31 -5.56
CA ASN A 122 1.07 15.16 -4.68
C ASN A 122 -0.07 14.14 -4.84
N GLN A 123 -0.89 14.31 -5.88
CA GLN A 123 -1.97 13.39 -6.25
C GLN A 123 -1.84 12.97 -7.71
N PRO A 124 -2.37 11.80 -8.10
CA PRO A 124 -2.32 11.27 -9.45
C PRO A 124 -2.92 12.22 -10.48
N VAL A 125 -2.39 12.17 -11.69
CA VAL A 125 -2.99 12.88 -12.82
C VAL A 125 -4.36 12.29 -13.14
N LYS A 126 -5.27 13.17 -13.53
CA LYS A 126 -6.64 12.81 -13.92
C LYS A 126 -6.73 12.74 -15.43
N SER A 127 -7.42 11.75 -15.95
CA SER A 127 -7.75 11.63 -17.36
C SER A 127 -8.73 12.72 -17.81
N ASP A 128 -9.04 12.72 -19.11
CA ASP A 128 -10.13 13.49 -19.71
C ASP A 128 -11.48 13.28 -19.02
N THR A 129 -11.76 12.05 -18.58
CA THR A 129 -12.94 11.68 -17.76
C THR A 129 -12.89 12.22 -16.32
N GLY A 130 -11.79 12.84 -15.90
CA GLY A 130 -11.65 13.41 -14.56
C GLY A 130 -11.32 12.41 -13.45
N LEU A 131 -11.19 11.13 -13.79
CA LEU A 131 -10.80 10.07 -12.87
C LEU A 131 -9.29 9.95 -12.81
N GLU A 132 -8.77 9.51 -11.67
CA GLU A 132 -7.34 9.31 -11.50
C GLU A 132 -6.86 8.17 -12.40
N MET A 133 -5.78 8.44 -13.13
CA MET A 133 -5.15 7.47 -14.00
C MET A 133 -4.40 6.43 -13.17
N LYS A 134 -4.72 5.16 -13.42
CA LYS A 134 -4.05 4.01 -12.80
C LYS A 134 -3.38 3.18 -13.89
N PHE A 135 -2.39 2.40 -13.51
CA PHE A 135 -1.60 1.61 -14.44
C PHE A 135 -1.36 0.21 -13.90
N PHE A 136 -1.64 -0.79 -14.73
CA PHE A 136 -1.33 -2.20 -14.46
C PHE A 136 -0.17 -2.64 -15.33
N ILE A 137 0.84 -3.25 -14.74
CA ILE A 137 2.01 -3.74 -15.46
C ILE A 137 1.63 -4.97 -16.30
N LYS A 138 2.01 -4.96 -17.58
CA LYS A 138 1.86 -6.08 -18.50
C LYS A 138 3.08 -6.98 -18.39
N THR A 139 2.87 -8.27 -18.17
CA THR A 139 3.97 -9.24 -18.03
C THR A 139 3.79 -10.43 -18.97
N ASN A 140 4.89 -10.88 -19.59
CA ASN A 140 4.93 -12.05 -20.47
C ASN A 140 5.32 -13.32 -19.69
N THR A 141 4.95 -14.50 -20.23
CA THR A 141 5.09 -15.82 -19.60
C THR A 141 6.47 -16.47 -19.82
N ALA A 142 7.55 -15.70 -19.98
CA ALA A 142 8.85 -16.27 -20.28
C ALA A 142 9.69 -16.48 -19.01
N ALA A 143 10.18 -17.71 -18.83
CA ALA A 143 11.21 -18.01 -17.86
C ALA A 143 12.54 -17.43 -18.37
N ARG A 144 13.25 -16.71 -17.50
CA ARG A 144 14.62 -16.28 -17.79
C ARG A 144 15.49 -17.53 -17.67
N SER A 145 15.97 -18.08 -18.79
CA SER A 145 17.08 -19.04 -18.71
C SER A 145 18.33 -18.26 -18.34
N GLU A 146 19.21 -18.85 -17.52
CA GLU A 146 20.51 -18.25 -17.17
C GLU A 146 21.40 -18.02 -18.41
N ASP A 147 21.05 -18.64 -19.55
CA ASP A 147 21.73 -18.53 -20.84
C ASP A 147 21.05 -17.56 -21.84
N ALA A 148 19.94 -16.90 -21.48
CA ALA A 148 19.24 -15.98 -22.39
C ALA A 148 20.04 -14.69 -22.57
N LYS A 149 20.47 -14.43 -23.81
CA LYS A 149 21.17 -13.19 -24.17
C LYS A 149 20.28 -11.96 -23.86
N PRO A 150 20.85 -10.84 -23.37
CA PRO A 150 20.11 -9.60 -23.05
C PRO A 150 19.34 -8.96 -24.21
N SER A 151 19.44 -9.48 -25.43
CA SER A 151 18.85 -8.88 -26.64
C SER A 151 17.37 -9.20 -26.85
N ASP A 152 16.80 -10.16 -26.12
CA ASP A 152 15.38 -10.52 -26.26
C ASP A 152 14.52 -9.78 -25.21
N GLU A 153 14.49 -8.44 -25.29
CA GLU A 153 13.67 -7.52 -24.47
C GLU A 153 12.18 -7.93 -24.38
N ALA A 154 11.68 -8.68 -25.36
CA ALA A 154 10.30 -9.18 -25.38
C ALA A 154 10.00 -10.25 -24.30
N SER A 155 10.99 -10.70 -23.54
CA SER A 155 10.93 -11.90 -22.69
C SER A 155 11.04 -11.63 -21.18
N ALA A 156 11.16 -10.38 -20.74
CA ALA A 156 11.36 -10.08 -19.32
C ALA A 156 10.04 -10.21 -18.50
N PRO A 157 10.01 -10.98 -17.40
CA PRO A 157 8.83 -11.14 -16.53
C PRO A 157 8.57 -9.93 -15.60
N THR A 158 9.39 -8.89 -15.72
CA THR A 158 9.38 -7.63 -14.97
C THR A 158 9.57 -6.48 -15.95
N VAL A 159 8.95 -5.34 -15.65
CA VAL A 159 9.06 -4.15 -16.48
C VAL A 159 10.15 -3.25 -15.90
N HIS A 160 10.98 -2.70 -16.80
CA HIS A 160 12.05 -1.79 -16.41
C HIS A 160 11.48 -0.47 -15.91
N ILE A 161 12.03 -0.01 -14.79
CA ILE A 161 11.70 1.28 -14.20
C ILE A 161 12.90 2.22 -14.30
N PHE A 162 12.65 3.39 -14.85
CA PHE A 162 13.66 4.39 -15.18
C PHE A 162 13.58 5.60 -14.24
N GLN A 163 14.72 6.22 -13.99
CA GLN A 163 14.80 7.50 -13.26
C GLN A 163 14.70 8.70 -14.18
N ASP A 164 14.66 8.47 -15.50
CA ASP A 164 14.56 9.48 -16.53
C ASP A 164 13.35 9.19 -17.45
N PRO A 165 12.54 10.20 -17.79
CA PRO A 165 11.36 10.05 -18.64
C PRO A 165 11.66 9.57 -20.06
N GLU A 166 12.88 9.78 -20.57
CA GLU A 166 13.38 9.32 -21.86
C GLU A 166 13.84 7.85 -21.84
N LEU A 167 13.68 7.16 -20.70
CA LEU A 167 13.96 5.73 -20.53
C LEU A 167 15.44 5.36 -20.77
N LYS A 168 16.35 6.30 -20.49
CA LYS A 168 17.80 6.13 -20.70
C LYS A 168 18.52 5.58 -19.47
N ASP A 169 18.22 6.13 -18.30
CA ASP A 169 18.91 5.81 -17.05
C ASP A 169 18.03 4.99 -16.13
N CYS A 170 18.45 3.75 -15.91
CA CYS A 170 17.78 2.82 -15.03
C CYS A 170 18.08 3.10 -13.55
N VAL A 171 17.08 2.87 -12.68
CA VAL A 171 17.28 2.86 -11.23
C VAL A 171 18.28 1.73 -10.89
N GLY A 172 19.53 2.07 -10.53
CA GLY A 172 20.58 1.11 -10.15
C GLY A 172 21.85 1.10 -11.04
N GLY A 173 21.86 1.88 -12.13
CA GLY A 173 23.01 2.02 -13.04
C GLY A 173 22.99 1.07 -14.26
N GLN A 174 23.95 1.24 -15.18
CA GLN A 174 24.08 0.39 -16.37
C GLN A 174 24.23 -1.09 -15.98
N GLY A 175 23.25 -1.92 -16.37
CA GLY A 175 23.21 -3.36 -16.08
C GLY A 175 22.37 -3.78 -14.86
N ASN A 176 21.90 -2.83 -14.06
CA ASN A 176 21.11 -3.08 -12.84
C ASN A 176 19.80 -2.29 -12.87
N CYS A 177 18.98 -2.45 -13.91
CA CYS A 177 17.65 -1.84 -13.91
C CYS A 177 16.80 -2.46 -12.80
N ARG A 178 16.25 -1.63 -11.91
CA ARG A 178 15.21 -2.04 -10.96
C ARG A 178 14.07 -2.74 -11.72
N GLU A 179 13.99 -4.05 -11.55
CA GLU A 179 12.89 -4.90 -11.97
C GLU A 179 11.79 -4.86 -10.89
N GLY A 180 11.17 -3.70 -10.68
CA GLY A 180 10.41 -3.43 -9.45
C GLY A 180 8.89 -3.33 -9.56
N ALA A 181 8.33 -3.40 -10.77
CA ALA A 181 6.91 -3.16 -10.96
C ALA A 181 6.14 -4.49 -10.89
N SER A 182 5.39 -4.69 -9.81
CA SER A 182 4.60 -5.89 -9.57
C SER A 182 3.32 -5.90 -10.41
N ARG A 183 3.06 -7.06 -11.00
CA ARG A 183 1.89 -7.42 -11.82
C ARG A 183 0.53 -7.44 -11.10
N PHE A 184 0.52 -7.41 -9.76
CA PHE A 184 -0.71 -7.42 -8.94
C PHE A 184 -0.93 -6.11 -8.19
N HIS A 185 -0.12 -5.10 -8.49
CA HIS A 185 -0.26 -3.79 -7.90
C HIS A 185 -0.85 -2.83 -8.92
N MET A 186 -1.89 -2.13 -8.49
CA MET A 186 -2.41 -0.99 -9.22
C MET A 186 -1.51 0.19 -8.86
N TYR A 187 -0.79 0.72 -9.85
CA TYR A 187 -0.01 1.94 -9.67
C TYR A 187 -0.85 3.16 -10.02
N PHE A 188 -0.53 4.29 -9.42
CA PHE A 188 -1.10 5.57 -9.82
C PHE A 188 -0.13 6.32 -10.73
N VAL A 189 -0.67 6.96 -11.76
CA VAL A 189 0.10 7.78 -12.68
C VAL A 189 0.21 9.19 -12.10
N PHE A 190 1.42 9.68 -11.89
CA PHE A 190 1.70 11.02 -11.35
C PHE A 190 2.16 12.01 -12.41
N ASP A 191 2.70 11.54 -13.52
CA ASP A 191 3.02 12.35 -14.68
C ASP A 191 3.08 11.47 -15.93
N GLN A 192 3.12 12.09 -17.11
CA GLN A 192 3.22 11.37 -18.38
C GLN A 192 4.00 12.15 -19.42
N THR A 193 4.70 11.42 -20.29
CA THR A 193 5.22 11.93 -21.55
C THR A 193 4.47 11.28 -22.72
N ASN A 194 4.95 11.44 -23.96
CA ASN A 194 4.41 10.71 -25.10
C ASN A 194 4.59 9.20 -24.95
N GLU A 195 5.74 8.75 -24.45
CA GLU A 195 6.17 7.34 -24.45
C GLU A 195 6.15 6.67 -23.07
N SER A 196 6.05 7.44 -21.99
CA SER A 196 6.20 6.93 -20.62
C SER A 196 5.19 7.49 -19.62
N TYR A 197 4.95 6.73 -18.55
CA TYR A 197 4.19 7.11 -17.36
C TYR A 197 5.10 7.12 -16.14
N LEU A 198 4.98 8.14 -15.29
CA LEU A 198 5.58 8.18 -13.97
C LEU A 198 4.64 7.56 -12.96
N LEU A 199 5.12 6.56 -12.22
CA LEU A 199 4.30 5.76 -11.32
C LEU A 199 4.64 5.99 -9.84
N ALA A 200 3.64 5.82 -8.98
CA ALA A 200 3.81 5.58 -7.54
C ALA A 200 2.75 4.59 -7.02
N ASP A 201 3.00 4.00 -5.85
CA ASP A 201 2.11 3.05 -5.18
C ASP A 201 1.08 3.74 -4.26
N ARG A 202 1.38 4.95 -3.79
CA ARG A 202 0.47 5.76 -2.96
C ARG A 202 -0.42 6.68 -3.80
N PHE A 203 -1.67 6.82 -3.36
CA PHE A 203 -2.62 7.78 -3.94
C PHE A 203 -2.26 9.23 -3.59
N ARG A 204 -1.59 9.46 -2.47
CA ARG A 204 -1.11 10.79 -2.09
C ARG A 204 0.31 10.64 -1.61
N LEU A 205 1.21 11.46 -2.15
CA LEU A 205 2.61 11.48 -1.75
C LEU A 205 2.78 12.40 -0.55
N GLU A 206 3.13 11.82 0.60
CA GLU A 206 3.58 12.52 1.81
C GLU A 206 5.12 12.67 1.82
N GLU A 207 5.72 13.25 2.86
CA GLU A 207 7.16 13.54 2.92
C GLU A 207 8.05 12.30 2.77
N ASP A 208 7.66 11.16 3.32
CA ASP A 208 8.50 9.95 3.29
C ASP A 208 8.24 9.05 2.06
N ASP A 209 7.19 9.33 1.29
CA ASP A 209 6.83 8.52 0.13
C ASP A 209 7.83 8.69 -1.02
N GLN A 210 7.94 7.69 -1.89
CA GLN A 210 8.83 7.73 -3.05
C GLN A 210 8.05 7.43 -4.34
N LEU A 211 8.38 8.12 -5.42
CA LEU A 211 7.96 7.72 -6.75
C LEU A 211 8.63 6.39 -7.09
N LEU A 212 7.91 5.51 -7.76
CA LEU A 212 8.45 4.24 -8.23
C LEU A 212 9.46 4.50 -9.36
N GLY A 213 9.10 5.37 -10.31
CA GLY A 213 9.87 5.76 -11.48
C GLY A 213 9.05 5.76 -12.78
N TRP A 214 9.72 5.99 -13.90
CA TRP A 214 9.14 6.02 -15.24
C TRP A 214 9.06 4.63 -15.85
N VAL A 215 7.95 4.34 -16.53
CA VAL A 215 7.69 3.08 -17.23
C VAL A 215 7.17 3.38 -18.63
N ALA A 216 7.55 2.60 -19.64
CA ALA A 216 7.04 2.80 -20.99
C ALA A 216 5.53 2.48 -21.06
N LYS A 217 4.76 3.28 -21.81
CA LYS A 217 3.30 3.08 -21.93
C LYS A 217 2.93 1.70 -22.48
N LYS A 218 3.76 1.14 -23.37
CA LYS A 218 3.56 -0.18 -23.98
C LYS A 218 3.69 -1.35 -22.99
N ASP A 219 4.32 -1.11 -21.85
CA ASP A 219 4.64 -2.14 -20.84
C ASP A 219 3.53 -2.31 -19.80
N GLY A 220 2.34 -1.76 -20.06
CA GLY A 220 1.19 -1.94 -19.18
C GLY A 220 -0.13 -1.52 -19.79
N PHE A 221 -1.17 -1.61 -18.97
CA PHE A 221 -2.54 -1.23 -19.28
C PHE A 221 -2.91 -0.01 -18.48
N LEU A 222 -3.21 1.09 -19.18
CA LEU A 222 -3.80 2.27 -18.55
C LEU A 222 -5.24 1.94 -18.16
N TRP A 223 -5.57 2.20 -16.90
CA TRP A 223 -6.92 2.14 -16.37
C TRP A 223 -7.34 3.53 -15.92
N ASN A 224 -7.99 4.25 -16.83
CA ASN A 224 -8.44 5.65 -16.69
C ASN A 224 -9.95 5.75 -16.44
N ASN A 225 -10.56 4.67 -15.96
CA ASN A 225 -11.96 4.62 -15.58
C ASN A 225 -12.12 4.03 -14.16
N ALA A 226 -13.36 3.92 -13.69
CA ALA A 226 -13.67 3.36 -12.37
C ALA A 226 -14.29 1.96 -12.46
N PHE A 227 -14.51 1.42 -13.66
CA PHE A 227 -15.24 0.19 -13.90
C PHE A 227 -14.36 -1.03 -13.71
N SER A 228 -14.90 -1.96 -12.94
CA SER A 228 -14.37 -3.30 -12.78
C SER A 228 -15.51 -4.30 -12.77
N ILE A 229 -15.16 -5.58 -12.86
CA ILE A 229 -16.12 -6.67 -12.75
C ILE A 229 -15.67 -7.71 -11.74
N ARG A 230 -16.63 -8.48 -11.26
CA ARG A 230 -16.42 -9.77 -10.62
C ARG A 230 -17.48 -10.76 -11.11
N PRO A 231 -17.20 -12.07 -11.12
CA PRO A 231 -18.27 -13.04 -11.19
C PRO A 231 -19.23 -12.88 -10.01
N ARG A 232 -20.49 -13.26 -10.22
CA ARG A 232 -21.52 -13.23 -9.19
C ARG A 232 -21.19 -14.11 -7.99
N GLU A 233 -21.60 -13.66 -6.81
CA GLU A 233 -21.28 -14.34 -5.55
C GLU A 233 -22.15 -15.58 -5.30
N ASP A 234 -23.28 -15.70 -6.00
CA ASP A 234 -24.25 -16.80 -5.90
C ASP A 234 -24.12 -17.81 -7.05
N LEU A 235 -23.10 -17.68 -7.90
CA LEU A 235 -22.79 -18.69 -8.91
C LEU A 235 -22.48 -20.02 -8.24
N GLN A 236 -23.16 -21.07 -8.67
CA GLN A 236 -22.90 -22.45 -8.26
C GLN A 236 -22.31 -23.24 -9.41
N SER A 237 -21.45 -24.21 -9.09
CA SER A 237 -20.97 -25.18 -10.07
C SER A 237 -22.15 -26.00 -10.62
N PRO A 238 -22.06 -26.54 -11.84
CA PRO A 238 -23.17 -27.31 -12.43
C PRO A 238 -23.65 -28.51 -11.60
N ASP A 239 -22.77 -29.06 -10.75
CA ASP A 239 -23.02 -30.16 -9.83
C ASP A 239 -23.40 -29.70 -8.41
N GLY A 240 -23.45 -28.39 -8.15
CA GLY A 240 -23.74 -27.79 -6.84
C GLY A 240 -22.66 -28.02 -5.77
N SER A 241 -21.51 -28.60 -6.11
CA SER A 241 -20.46 -28.96 -5.16
C SER A 241 -19.62 -27.77 -4.67
N GLY A 242 -19.74 -26.61 -5.32
CA GLY A 242 -18.96 -25.42 -4.97
C GLY A 242 -19.34 -24.17 -5.76
N PRO A 243 -18.49 -23.13 -5.71
CA PRO A 243 -18.72 -21.91 -6.47
C PRO A 243 -18.63 -22.17 -7.98
N GLY A 244 -19.52 -21.52 -8.73
CA GLY A 244 -19.52 -21.54 -10.19
C GLY A 244 -18.38 -20.71 -10.78
N THR A 245 -18.26 -20.72 -12.10
CA THR A 245 -17.18 -20.04 -12.83
C THR A 245 -17.71 -19.25 -14.02
N VAL A 246 -17.02 -18.16 -14.37
CA VAL A 246 -17.20 -17.42 -15.63
C VAL A 246 -15.98 -17.64 -16.51
N CYS A 247 -16.17 -17.81 -17.82
CA CYS A 247 -15.06 -17.96 -18.76
C CYS A 247 -14.43 -16.61 -19.13
N THR A 248 -13.11 -16.55 -19.19
CA THR A 248 -12.36 -15.51 -19.89
C THR A 248 -11.57 -16.10 -21.05
N TYR A 249 -11.43 -15.33 -22.12
CA TYR A 249 -10.79 -15.74 -23.37
C TYR A 249 -9.69 -14.76 -23.76
N GLU A 250 -8.57 -15.21 -24.33
CA GLU A 250 -7.51 -14.28 -24.80
C GLU A 250 -7.91 -13.54 -26.08
N GLN A 251 -8.74 -14.16 -26.92
CA GLN A 251 -9.21 -13.58 -28.18
C GLN A 251 -10.73 -13.37 -28.13
N LEU A 252 -11.19 -12.24 -28.66
CA LEU A 252 -12.62 -11.93 -28.72
C LEU A 252 -13.39 -12.99 -29.52
N LYS A 253 -12.82 -13.50 -30.61
CA LYS A 253 -13.47 -14.52 -31.45
C LYS A 253 -13.86 -15.76 -30.65
N ASP A 254 -13.00 -16.16 -29.70
CA ASP A 254 -13.19 -17.34 -28.87
C ASP A 254 -14.25 -17.10 -27.79
N ALA A 255 -14.33 -15.86 -27.28
CA ALA A 255 -15.42 -15.43 -26.40
C ALA A 255 -16.77 -15.41 -27.13
N VAL A 256 -16.79 -14.95 -28.39
CA VAL A 256 -17.98 -14.96 -29.24
C VAL A 256 -18.42 -16.41 -29.51
N THR A 257 -17.52 -17.34 -29.83
CA THR A 257 -17.90 -18.73 -30.06
C THR A 257 -18.11 -19.55 -28.77
N ARG A 258 -17.73 -18.99 -27.61
CA ARG A 258 -17.67 -19.69 -26.32
C ARG A 258 -16.84 -20.98 -26.39
N ASP A 259 -15.69 -20.92 -27.06
CA ASP A 259 -14.83 -22.09 -27.26
C ASP A 259 -14.32 -22.67 -25.92
N SER A 260 -14.77 -23.87 -25.57
CA SER A 260 -14.42 -24.51 -24.30
C SER A 260 -12.93 -24.80 -24.16
N GLN A 261 -12.18 -24.94 -25.26
CA GLN A 261 -10.75 -25.25 -25.23
C GLN A 261 -9.88 -24.05 -24.87
N THR A 262 -10.39 -22.83 -25.10
CA THR A 262 -9.70 -21.57 -24.83
C THR A 262 -10.35 -20.78 -23.69
N CYS A 263 -11.42 -21.33 -23.08
CA CYS A 263 -11.98 -20.81 -21.85
C CYS A 263 -10.99 -21.01 -20.70
N HIS A 264 -10.65 -19.91 -20.04
CA HIS A 264 -9.98 -19.94 -18.74
C HIS A 264 -11.01 -19.58 -17.67
N PRO A 265 -11.33 -20.48 -16.73
CA PRO A 265 -12.37 -20.23 -15.75
C PRO A 265 -11.91 -19.24 -14.67
N ILE A 266 -12.79 -18.33 -14.30
CA ILE A 266 -12.67 -17.41 -13.17
C ILE A 266 -13.70 -17.84 -12.13
N LEU A 267 -13.25 -18.25 -10.95
CA LEU A 267 -14.12 -18.66 -9.85
C LEU A 267 -14.96 -17.48 -9.36
N GLY A 268 -16.25 -17.70 -9.20
CA GLY A 268 -17.14 -16.79 -8.51
C GLY A 268 -17.18 -17.04 -7.01
N GLY A 269 -18.29 -16.65 -6.37
CA GLY A 269 -18.47 -16.80 -4.94
C GLY A 269 -18.11 -15.56 -4.12
N ARG A 270 -18.31 -15.67 -2.80
CA ARG A 270 -18.18 -14.55 -1.85
C ARG A 270 -16.73 -14.12 -1.60
N GLU A 271 -15.73 -14.92 -1.96
CA GLU A 271 -14.31 -14.60 -1.73
C GLU A 271 -13.86 -13.30 -2.42
N TRP A 272 -14.56 -12.86 -3.47
CA TRP A 272 -14.31 -11.56 -4.09
C TRP A 272 -14.44 -10.39 -3.10
N PHE A 273 -15.29 -10.48 -2.07
CA PHE A 273 -15.40 -9.44 -1.03
C PHE A 273 -14.20 -9.38 -0.08
N LYS A 274 -13.30 -10.36 -0.08
CA LYS A 274 -12.01 -10.26 0.62
C LYS A 274 -10.93 -9.63 -0.24
N SER A 275 -11.03 -9.79 -1.56
CA SER A 275 -10.06 -9.25 -2.51
C SER A 275 -10.10 -7.73 -2.52
N ALA A 276 -8.95 -7.09 -2.33
CA ALA A 276 -8.84 -5.66 -2.54
C ALA A 276 -9.18 -5.29 -4.00
N LEU A 277 -8.77 -6.11 -4.97
CA LEU A 277 -8.85 -5.81 -6.39
C LEU A 277 -10.00 -6.56 -7.07
N ARG A 278 -10.72 -5.86 -7.95
CA ARG A 278 -11.68 -6.43 -8.92
C ARG A 278 -11.03 -6.52 -10.29
N ILE A 279 -11.63 -7.24 -11.23
CA ILE A 279 -11.08 -7.37 -12.58
C ILE A 279 -11.27 -6.03 -13.31
N PRO A 280 -10.21 -5.26 -13.59
CA PRO A 280 -10.35 -3.94 -14.20
C PRO A 280 -10.86 -4.05 -15.63
N VAL A 281 -11.90 -3.28 -15.95
CA VAL A 281 -12.43 -3.17 -17.31
C VAL A 281 -11.65 -2.09 -18.03
N LEU A 282 -10.95 -2.48 -19.10
CA LEU A 282 -10.25 -1.54 -19.97
C LEU A 282 -11.25 -0.89 -20.94
N GLU A 283 -12.16 -1.70 -21.48
CA GLU A 283 -13.08 -1.29 -22.55
C GLU A 283 -14.28 -2.25 -22.63
N MET A 284 -15.43 -1.76 -23.12
CA MET A 284 -16.55 -2.60 -23.53
C MET A 284 -16.62 -2.64 -25.06
N VAL A 285 -16.73 -3.83 -25.64
CA VAL A 285 -16.73 -4.04 -27.09
C VAL A 285 -17.90 -4.90 -27.55
N ASP A 286 -18.32 -4.72 -28.80
CA ASP A 286 -19.25 -5.63 -29.48
C ASP A 286 -18.53 -6.88 -30.01
N GLN A 287 -19.27 -7.81 -30.59
CA GLN A 287 -18.73 -9.00 -31.25
C GLN A 287 -17.74 -8.73 -32.41
N ASN A 288 -17.69 -7.49 -32.93
CA ASN A 288 -16.80 -7.05 -34.00
C ASN A 288 -15.61 -6.21 -33.47
N ASN A 289 -15.38 -6.21 -32.15
CA ASN A 289 -14.35 -5.43 -31.47
C ASN A 289 -14.52 -3.91 -31.63
N ARG A 290 -15.75 -3.43 -31.83
CA ARG A 290 -16.06 -1.99 -31.87
C ARG A 290 -16.37 -1.52 -30.46
N HIS A 291 -15.78 -0.38 -30.09
CA HIS A 291 -16.05 0.29 -28.82
C HIS A 291 -17.55 0.54 -28.65
N ILE A 292 -18.10 0.11 -27.52
CA ILE A 292 -19.47 0.43 -27.11
C ILE A 292 -19.37 1.55 -26.09
N SER A 293 -19.80 2.75 -26.50
CA SER A 293 -20.00 3.84 -25.54
C SER A 293 -21.04 3.43 -24.50
N PRO A 294 -20.89 3.82 -23.22
CA PRO A 294 -21.91 3.63 -22.20
C PRO A 294 -23.33 3.97 -22.67
N GLU A 295 -23.51 5.00 -23.51
CA GLU A 295 -24.81 5.43 -24.02
C GLU A 295 -25.42 4.47 -25.07
N GLY A 296 -24.60 3.72 -25.78
CA GLY A 296 -25.01 2.82 -26.88
C GLY A 296 -25.54 1.46 -26.43
N VAL A 297 -25.43 1.13 -25.14
CA VAL A 297 -25.78 -0.17 -24.56
C VAL A 297 -27.30 -0.46 -24.61
N GLY A 298 -28.16 0.55 -24.75
CA GLY A 298 -29.62 0.39 -24.78
C GLY A 298 -30.24 0.13 -26.16
N ALA A 299 -29.48 0.17 -27.26
CA ALA A 299 -30.03 0.28 -28.62
C ALA A 299 -30.28 -1.05 -29.35
N SER A 300 -29.78 -2.20 -28.86
CA SER A 300 -30.04 -3.50 -29.50
C SER A 300 -29.97 -4.63 -28.49
N SER A 301 -31.09 -5.33 -28.27
CA SER A 301 -31.15 -6.58 -27.49
C SER A 301 -30.41 -7.74 -28.16
N ASP A 302 -30.02 -7.59 -29.43
CA ASP A 302 -29.53 -8.69 -30.27
C ASP A 302 -28.00 -8.72 -30.39
N GLN A 303 -27.29 -7.72 -29.87
CA GLN A 303 -25.82 -7.69 -29.92
C GLN A 303 -25.21 -8.13 -28.59
N ARG A 304 -24.51 -9.28 -28.62
CA ARG A 304 -23.67 -9.74 -27.51
C ARG A 304 -22.52 -8.76 -27.29
N ARG A 305 -22.20 -8.54 -26.01
CA ARG A 305 -21.24 -7.54 -25.54
C ARG A 305 -20.16 -8.23 -24.71
N PHE A 306 -18.96 -7.68 -24.73
CA PHE A 306 -17.80 -8.25 -24.06
C PHE A 306 -17.02 -7.18 -23.32
N PHE A 307 -16.64 -7.47 -22.08
CA PHE A 307 -15.65 -6.71 -21.34
C PHE A 307 -14.26 -7.13 -21.80
N LYS A 308 -13.49 -6.16 -22.30
CA LYS A 308 -12.05 -6.28 -22.47
C LYS A 308 -11.39 -5.88 -21.16
N VAL A 309 -10.73 -6.82 -20.52
CA VAL A 309 -10.18 -6.67 -19.16
C VAL A 309 -8.66 -6.84 -19.14
N ALA A 310 -8.01 -6.23 -18.16
CA ALA A 310 -6.66 -6.64 -17.78
C ALA A 310 -6.77 -7.69 -16.68
N LEU A 311 -6.44 -8.94 -16.99
CA LEU A 311 -6.55 -10.03 -16.03
C LEU A 311 -5.16 -10.57 -15.69
N ALA A 312 -4.84 -10.56 -14.40
CA ALA A 312 -3.69 -11.27 -13.90
C ALA A 312 -4.03 -12.77 -13.83
N ARG A 313 -3.37 -13.55 -14.67
CA ARG A 313 -3.53 -15.00 -14.74
C ARG A 313 -2.40 -15.63 -13.95
N PRO A 314 -2.68 -16.49 -12.96
CA PRO A 314 -1.64 -17.31 -12.36
C PRO A 314 -0.93 -18.05 -13.50
N GLY A 315 0.38 -17.91 -13.62
CA GLY A 315 1.11 -18.73 -14.57
C GLY A 315 1.00 -20.13 -14.01
N LEU A 316 0.34 -20.97 -14.79
CA LEU A 316 -0.02 -22.32 -14.44
C LEU A 316 1.15 -23.05 -13.75
N VAL A 317 1.06 -23.27 -12.44
CA VAL A 317 1.39 -24.59 -11.89
C VAL A 317 0.15 -25.47 -12.05
N GLY A 318 -0.39 -25.50 -13.28
CA GLY A 318 -1.40 -26.45 -13.67
C GLY A 318 -0.68 -27.75 -13.94
N ARG A 319 -0.82 -28.73 -13.04
CA ARG A 319 -0.35 -30.09 -13.36
C ARG A 319 -1.38 -30.70 -14.29
N ARG A 320 -0.98 -30.98 -15.53
CA ARG A 320 -1.76 -31.81 -16.45
C ARG A 320 -1.88 -33.20 -15.82
N ILE A 321 -3.10 -33.61 -15.47
CA ILE A 321 -3.36 -34.94 -14.89
C ILE A 321 -3.64 -35.94 -16.01
N SER A 322 -4.30 -35.50 -17.09
CA SER A 322 -4.53 -36.28 -18.32
C SER A 322 -4.88 -35.35 -19.49
N ASP A 323 -5.10 -35.91 -20.70
CA ASP A 323 -5.34 -35.14 -21.93
C ASP A 323 -6.52 -34.16 -21.85
N ASP A 324 -7.51 -34.45 -21.01
CA ASP A 324 -8.72 -33.62 -20.83
C ASP A 324 -8.88 -33.02 -19.42
N LYS A 325 -7.87 -33.14 -18.54
CA LYS A 325 -7.96 -32.62 -17.16
C LYS A 325 -6.69 -31.90 -16.72
N VAL A 326 -6.84 -30.59 -16.54
CA VAL A 326 -5.85 -29.72 -15.89
C VAL A 326 -6.28 -29.53 -14.44
N ALA A 327 -5.45 -29.97 -13.48
CA ALA A 327 -5.65 -29.55 -12.09
C ALA A 327 -5.05 -28.16 -11.91
N ILE A 328 -5.92 -27.17 -11.76
CA ILE A 328 -5.55 -25.86 -11.24
C ILE A 328 -5.37 -26.05 -9.73
N SER A 329 -4.18 -25.75 -9.21
CA SER A 329 -3.99 -25.56 -7.78
C SER A 329 -4.78 -24.32 -7.36
N THR A 330 -6.05 -24.51 -7.00
CA THR A 330 -7.00 -23.51 -6.51
C THR A 330 -6.52 -22.80 -5.23
N GLY A 331 -5.45 -23.31 -4.61
CA GLY A 331 -4.82 -22.69 -3.45
C GLY A 331 -4.03 -21.40 -3.72
N LEU A 332 -3.90 -20.90 -4.96
CA LEU A 332 -3.13 -19.68 -5.21
C LEU A 332 -3.95 -18.39 -5.04
N ALA A 333 -5.25 -18.36 -5.33
CA ALA A 333 -6.05 -17.13 -5.21
C ALA A 333 -6.16 -16.63 -3.76
N SER A 334 -6.28 -17.54 -2.78
CA SER A 334 -6.18 -17.24 -1.35
C SER A 334 -4.73 -17.02 -0.85
N ARG A 335 -3.73 -17.20 -1.72
CA ARG A 335 -2.28 -17.01 -1.48
C ARG A 335 -1.64 -15.95 -2.40
N ILE A 336 -2.40 -15.18 -3.17
CA ILE A 336 -1.84 -14.13 -4.05
C ILE A 336 -1.60 -12.84 -3.25
N MET A 337 -2.16 -12.72 -2.04
CA MET A 337 -1.66 -11.83 -1.00
C MET A 337 -1.86 -12.48 0.37
N PRO A 338 -1.03 -13.47 0.79
CA PRO A 338 -0.91 -13.74 2.22
C PRO A 338 -0.63 -12.39 2.89
N GLY A 339 -1.27 -12.14 4.03
CA GLY A 339 -0.70 -11.15 4.93
C GLY A 339 0.77 -11.55 5.07
N PHE A 340 1.70 -10.68 4.72
CA PHE A 340 3.14 -10.93 4.92
C PHE A 340 3.41 -10.83 6.42
N THR A 341 2.66 -11.56 7.23
CA THR A 341 2.61 -11.45 8.68
C THR A 341 3.98 -11.80 9.24
N SER A 342 4.64 -12.83 8.71
CA SER A 342 6.02 -13.17 9.08
C SER A 342 7.03 -12.06 8.81
N LEU A 343 6.93 -11.32 7.70
CA LEU A 343 7.88 -10.25 7.36
C LEU A 343 7.51 -8.94 8.04
N THR A 344 6.23 -8.60 8.05
CA THR A 344 5.69 -7.37 8.66
C THR A 344 5.87 -7.41 10.17
N SER A 345 5.71 -8.58 10.80
CA SER A 345 6.01 -8.75 12.23
C SER A 345 7.47 -8.44 12.59
N LYS A 346 8.42 -8.51 11.64
CA LYS A 346 9.82 -8.12 11.88
C LYS A 346 10.01 -6.61 11.98
N LYS A 347 8.99 -5.80 11.70
CA LYS A 347 8.95 -4.38 12.04
C LYS A 347 8.68 -4.13 13.53
N HIS A 348 8.25 -5.14 14.28
CA HIS A 348 8.12 -5.08 15.74
C HIS A 348 9.32 -5.75 16.39
N VAL A 349 10.04 -5.02 17.23
CA VAL A 349 11.33 -5.42 17.80
C VAL A 349 11.25 -5.46 19.32
N ASP A 350 11.55 -6.62 19.89
CA ASP A 350 11.64 -6.82 21.32
C ASP A 350 13.11 -6.82 21.75
N ILE A 351 13.46 -5.91 22.65
CA ILE A 351 14.81 -5.78 23.20
C ILE A 351 14.80 -6.21 24.67
N PHE A 352 15.62 -7.20 25.00
CA PHE A 352 15.68 -7.77 26.34
C PHE A 352 17.09 -7.75 26.90
N PHE A 353 17.24 -7.41 28.18
CA PHE A 353 18.53 -7.35 28.87
C PHE A 353 18.59 -8.40 30.00
N LEU A 354 19.53 -9.34 29.92
CA LEU A 354 19.90 -10.23 31.01
C LEU A 354 21.15 -9.68 31.69
N LEU A 355 21.05 -9.36 32.99
CA LEU A 355 22.06 -8.62 33.72
C LEU A 355 22.62 -9.42 34.88
N ASP A 356 23.94 -9.49 34.96
CA ASP A 356 24.64 -9.85 36.18
C ASP A 356 24.57 -8.68 37.18
N ALA A 357 24.12 -8.96 38.39
CA ALA A 357 24.10 -7.96 39.48
C ALA A 357 24.67 -8.54 40.77
N THR A 358 25.80 -9.23 40.64
CA THR A 358 26.59 -9.73 41.77
C THR A 358 27.53 -8.66 42.31
N ALA A 359 28.17 -8.91 43.44
CA ALA A 359 29.09 -7.95 44.06
C ALA A 359 30.24 -7.53 43.12
N SER A 360 30.72 -8.43 42.26
CA SER A 360 31.78 -8.13 41.29
C SER A 360 31.32 -7.12 40.22
N MET A 361 30.02 -7.02 39.97
CA MET A 361 29.47 -6.05 39.03
C MET A 361 29.35 -4.63 39.60
N GLU A 362 29.65 -4.39 40.90
CA GLU A 362 29.52 -3.08 41.55
C GLU A 362 30.19 -1.92 40.77
N PRO A 363 31.43 -2.05 40.24
CA PRO A 363 32.07 -0.97 39.49
C PRO A 363 31.39 -0.65 38.15
N PHE A 364 30.55 -1.55 37.64
CA PHE A 364 30.03 -1.49 36.27
C PHE A 364 28.50 -1.39 36.20
N ILE A 365 27.78 -1.82 37.23
CA ILE A 365 26.30 -1.89 37.20
C ILE A 365 25.67 -0.51 36.97
N ASP A 366 26.27 0.54 37.54
CA ASP A 366 25.85 1.94 37.36
C ASP A 366 26.17 2.45 35.96
N ALA A 367 27.28 2.01 35.35
CA ALA A 367 27.57 2.31 33.95
C ALA A 367 26.60 1.59 33.00
N VAL A 368 26.11 0.40 33.37
CA VAL A 368 25.16 -0.38 32.58
C VAL A 368 23.74 0.18 32.68
N ARG A 369 23.23 0.38 33.91
CA ARG A 369 21.84 0.79 34.19
C ARG A 369 21.63 2.30 34.21
N GLY A 370 22.70 3.08 34.37
CA GLY A 370 22.67 4.53 34.55
C GLY A 370 22.44 4.97 35.99
N THR A 371 22.72 6.24 36.28
CA THR A 371 22.47 6.89 37.57
C THR A 371 21.60 8.14 37.38
N PRO A 372 21.00 8.70 38.45
CA PRO A 372 20.28 9.96 38.35
C PRO A 372 21.18 11.07 37.76
N GLY A 373 20.88 11.49 36.53
CA GLY A 373 21.63 12.52 35.81
C GLY A 373 22.72 12.04 34.85
N SER A 374 23.01 10.72 34.77
CA SER A 374 23.94 10.15 33.77
C SER A 374 23.35 8.89 33.14
N PRO A 375 23.07 8.87 31.81
CA PRO A 375 22.52 7.69 31.16
C PRO A 375 23.54 6.55 31.17
N GLY A 376 23.08 5.33 31.44
CA GLY A 376 23.88 4.12 31.30
C GLY A 376 23.85 3.59 29.87
N VAL A 377 24.61 2.51 29.63
CA VAL A 377 24.67 1.81 28.33
C VAL A 377 23.27 1.46 27.81
N ILE A 378 22.37 0.99 28.68
CA ILE A 378 21.01 0.62 28.29
C ILE A 378 20.21 1.85 27.82
N GLN A 379 20.26 2.95 28.58
CA GLN A 379 19.58 4.19 28.19
C GLN A 379 20.16 4.79 26.91
N GLU A 380 21.47 4.71 26.72
CA GLU A 380 22.10 5.18 25.49
C GLU A 380 21.68 4.38 24.26
N ILE A 381 21.66 3.04 24.36
CA ILE A 381 21.17 2.15 23.30
C ILE A 381 19.73 2.54 22.93
N ILE A 382 18.84 2.65 23.92
CA ILE A 382 17.44 2.97 23.68
C ILE A 382 17.27 4.37 23.08
N ASN A 383 17.95 5.37 23.65
CA ASN A 383 17.85 6.75 23.17
C ASN A 383 18.34 6.92 21.74
N LYS A 384 19.41 6.21 21.35
CA LYS A 384 19.93 6.25 19.99
C LYS A 384 18.99 5.54 19.02
N ILE A 385 18.46 4.37 19.40
CA ILE A 385 17.47 3.64 18.60
C ILE A 385 16.21 4.51 18.35
N LYS A 386 15.63 5.12 19.39
CA LYS A 386 14.41 5.95 19.24
C LYS A 386 14.62 7.21 18.38
N LYS A 387 15.85 7.71 18.23
CA LYS A 387 16.18 8.93 17.48
C LYS A 387 16.61 8.65 16.03
N SER A 388 16.79 7.39 15.65
CA SER A 388 17.26 7.05 14.31
C SER A 388 16.13 7.17 13.29
N GLN A 389 16.42 7.77 12.13
CA GLN A 389 15.44 7.91 11.05
C GLN A 389 15.00 6.56 10.47
N GLY A 390 15.85 5.51 10.55
CA GLY A 390 15.55 4.18 10.02
C GLY A 390 14.47 3.39 10.79
N PHE A 391 13.96 3.95 11.89
CA PHE A 391 13.03 3.29 12.82
C PHE A 391 11.73 4.04 13.05
N LYS A 392 11.40 5.02 12.20
CA LYS A 392 10.19 5.84 12.35
C LYS A 392 8.90 5.00 12.37
N GLU A 393 8.91 3.83 11.74
CA GLU A 393 7.79 2.87 11.69
C GLU A 393 8.02 1.59 12.51
N THR A 394 9.10 1.53 13.31
CA THR A 394 9.48 0.33 14.07
C THR A 394 8.98 0.46 15.50
N GLU A 395 8.22 -0.52 15.97
CA GLU A 395 7.72 -0.55 17.34
C GLU A 395 8.68 -1.31 18.25
N PHE A 396 9.04 -0.72 19.40
CA PHE A 396 9.98 -1.32 20.34
C PHE A 396 9.32 -1.68 21.67
N ARG A 397 9.63 -2.87 22.18
CA ARG A 397 9.27 -3.30 23.53
C ARG A 397 10.52 -3.68 24.31
N PHE A 398 10.55 -3.35 25.59
CA PHE A 398 11.75 -3.49 26.43
C PHE A 398 11.48 -4.35 27.66
N GLY A 399 12.42 -5.24 27.99
CA GLY A 399 12.37 -6.05 29.20
C GLY A 399 13.76 -6.31 29.78
N PHE A 400 13.83 -6.75 31.04
CA PHE A 400 15.08 -7.19 31.63
C PHE A 400 14.88 -8.28 32.69
N ARG A 401 15.97 -9.01 32.99
CA ARG A 401 16.05 -9.96 34.10
C ARG A 401 17.43 -9.87 34.73
N VAL A 402 17.50 -10.03 36.04
CA VAL A 402 18.75 -10.10 36.79
C VAL A 402 19.07 -11.55 37.15
N TYR A 403 20.33 -11.94 37.03
CA TYR A 403 20.88 -13.18 37.57
C TYR A 403 22.03 -12.88 38.54
N ARG A 404 22.19 -13.76 39.52
CA ARG A 404 23.15 -13.76 40.61
C ARG A 404 23.40 -15.21 41.03
N ASP A 405 23.70 -15.42 42.31
CA ASP A 405 23.83 -16.72 42.94
C ASP A 405 22.77 -16.97 44.04
N PRO A 406 22.50 -18.22 44.48
CA PRO A 406 21.54 -18.52 45.53
C PRO A 406 21.83 -17.81 46.87
N TYR A 407 23.08 -17.40 47.15
CA TYR A 407 23.38 -16.63 48.37
C TYR A 407 22.62 -15.30 48.40
N ALA A 408 22.28 -14.73 47.24
CA ALA A 408 21.61 -13.45 47.11
C ALA A 408 20.08 -13.54 47.26
N ASP A 409 19.49 -14.74 47.28
CA ASP A 409 18.03 -14.94 47.30
C ASP A 409 17.36 -14.27 48.51
N ASN A 410 18.02 -14.30 49.67
CA ASN A 410 17.50 -13.70 50.91
C ASN A 410 17.67 -12.18 50.97
N GLN A 411 18.44 -11.58 50.04
CA GLN A 411 18.72 -10.13 50.02
C GLN A 411 17.66 -9.35 49.23
N PHE A 412 16.90 -10.01 48.34
CA PHE A 412 15.94 -9.37 47.45
C PHE A 412 14.60 -10.12 47.45
N THR A 413 13.52 -9.44 47.83
CA THR A 413 12.18 -10.05 47.97
C THR A 413 11.47 -10.35 46.66
N ASN A 414 12.01 -9.87 45.52
CA ASN A 414 11.36 -9.93 44.21
C ASN A 414 12.05 -10.90 43.25
N GLY A 415 12.97 -11.73 43.74
CA GLY A 415 13.60 -12.80 42.99
C GLY A 415 12.70 -14.02 42.81
N LEU A 416 13.03 -14.84 41.82
CA LEU A 416 12.40 -16.15 41.57
C LEU A 416 13.10 -17.29 42.33
N GLY A 417 14.20 -16.98 43.02
CA GLY A 417 15.02 -17.95 43.77
C GLY A 417 16.13 -18.57 42.93
N GLU A 418 17.03 -19.31 43.60
CA GLU A 418 18.24 -19.93 43.03
C GLU A 418 19.19 -18.93 42.35
N GLY A 419 19.26 -17.69 42.82
CA GLY A 419 20.06 -16.63 42.21
C GLY A 419 19.37 -15.94 41.03
N ILE A 420 18.09 -16.24 40.74
CA ILE A 420 17.33 -15.52 39.72
C ILE A 420 16.59 -14.35 40.39
N GLY A 421 16.97 -13.14 40.01
CA GLY A 421 16.55 -11.91 40.66
C GLY A 421 15.32 -11.24 40.06
N GLU A 422 15.16 -9.98 40.43
CA GLU A 422 14.14 -9.07 39.90
C GLU A 422 14.20 -8.95 38.37
N GLY A 423 13.07 -8.57 37.78
CA GLY A 423 12.99 -8.39 36.34
C GLY A 423 11.70 -7.72 35.90
N HIS A 424 11.67 -7.34 34.64
CA HIS A 424 10.56 -6.74 33.94
C HIS A 424 10.32 -7.56 32.65
N PRO A 425 9.46 -8.59 32.68
CA PRO A 425 9.18 -9.40 31.50
C PRO A 425 8.48 -8.57 30.42
N LEU A 426 8.52 -9.02 29.17
CA LEU A 426 7.80 -8.34 28.09
C LEU A 426 6.28 -8.38 28.32
N PRO A 427 5.55 -7.34 27.89
CA PRO A 427 4.10 -7.34 27.97
C PRO A 427 3.48 -8.42 27.08
N ALA A 428 2.40 -9.04 27.56
CA ALA A 428 1.65 -10.06 26.81
C ALA A 428 1.00 -9.48 25.53
N GLN A 429 0.68 -8.18 25.54
CA GLN A 429 0.07 -7.48 24.42
C GLN A 429 1.13 -7.11 23.36
N CYS A 430 0.89 -7.50 22.12
CA CYS A 430 1.82 -7.28 20.99
C CYS A 430 1.70 -5.88 20.41
N ASP A 431 0.47 -5.44 20.15
CA ASP A 431 0.21 -4.13 19.55
C ASP A 431 -0.08 -3.11 20.65
N LEU A 432 0.82 -2.14 20.81
CA LEU A 432 0.69 -1.04 21.77
C LEU A 432 0.60 0.27 21.01
N ASN A 433 -0.41 1.09 21.30
CA ASN A 433 -0.45 2.46 20.75
C ASN A 433 0.63 3.35 21.40
N ASP A 434 0.92 4.52 20.82
CA ASP A 434 1.98 5.44 21.27
C ASP A 434 1.92 5.75 22.78
N SER A 435 0.71 5.95 23.33
CA SER A 435 0.53 6.22 24.76
C SER A 435 0.87 4.99 25.61
N GLN A 436 0.47 3.80 25.17
CA GLN A 436 0.77 2.54 25.86
C GLN A 436 2.26 2.20 25.78
N GLN A 437 2.90 2.44 24.62
CA GLN A 437 4.35 2.27 24.46
C GLN A 437 5.12 3.19 25.41
N GLN A 438 4.69 4.45 25.53
CA GLN A 438 5.32 5.41 26.43
C GLN A 438 5.18 4.98 27.91
N VAL A 439 3.99 4.54 28.34
CA VAL A 439 3.76 4.04 29.70
C VAL A 439 4.58 2.78 29.98
N ALA A 440 4.63 1.83 29.03
CA ALA A 440 5.44 0.62 29.16
C ALA A 440 6.93 0.96 29.28
N TYR A 441 7.41 1.92 28.47
CA TYR A 441 8.79 2.38 28.51
C TYR A 441 9.15 3.07 29.84
N GLU A 442 8.28 3.93 30.36
CA GLU A 442 8.48 4.59 31.66
C GLU A 442 8.52 3.56 32.81
N SER A 443 7.65 2.54 32.74
CA SER A 443 7.63 1.43 33.69
C SER A 443 8.93 0.62 33.66
N PHE A 444 9.43 0.33 32.45
CA PHE A 444 10.74 -0.31 32.26
C PHE A 444 11.89 0.52 32.85
N GLN A 445 11.96 1.82 32.52
CA GLN A 445 13.00 2.73 33.04
C GLN A 445 12.98 2.83 34.57
N LYS A 446 11.79 2.93 35.15
CA LYS A 446 11.63 2.94 36.61
C LYS A 446 12.13 1.64 37.21
N SER A 447 11.75 0.50 36.65
CA SER A 447 12.10 -0.82 37.17
C SER A 447 13.61 -1.08 37.08
N ILE A 448 14.26 -0.75 35.97
CA ILE A 448 15.70 -1.01 35.78
C ILE A 448 16.57 -0.10 36.64
N SER A 449 16.12 1.13 36.94
CA SER A 449 16.82 2.04 37.86
C SER A 449 16.89 1.56 39.31
N GLN A 450 16.10 0.54 39.66
CA GLN A 450 16.04 -0.03 41.02
C GLN A 450 16.96 -1.24 41.20
N VAL A 451 17.55 -1.77 40.13
CA VAL A 451 18.47 -2.92 40.18
C VAL A 451 19.68 -2.58 41.04
N ARG A 452 20.03 -3.47 41.98
CA ARG A 452 21.18 -3.31 42.88
C ARG A 452 22.07 -4.55 42.82
N VAL A 453 23.36 -4.36 43.10
CA VAL A 453 24.27 -5.50 43.29
C VAL A 453 24.01 -6.18 44.63
N SER A 454 24.22 -7.51 44.70
CA SER A 454 24.22 -8.23 45.97
C SER A 454 25.42 -7.82 46.84
N GLY A 455 25.25 -7.91 48.16
CA GLY A 455 26.33 -7.69 49.13
C GLY A 455 27.28 -8.90 49.24
N ASN A 456 28.36 -8.72 50.01
CA ASN A 456 29.49 -9.66 50.18
C ASN A 456 29.06 -11.14 50.16
N ASP A 457 29.55 -11.85 49.15
CA ASP A 457 29.60 -13.30 49.16
C ASP A 457 30.63 -13.75 50.21
N THR A 458 30.23 -14.69 51.07
CA THR A 458 31.12 -15.28 52.08
C THR A 458 31.86 -16.50 51.56
N GLU A 459 31.42 -17.06 50.44
CA GLU A 459 31.96 -18.29 49.86
C GLU A 459 32.96 -18.00 48.71
N ASP A 460 32.88 -16.82 48.08
CA ASP A 460 33.83 -16.28 47.10
C ASP A 460 34.12 -17.29 45.94
N ASP A 461 33.10 -18.03 45.49
CA ASP A 461 33.23 -19.01 44.40
C ASP A 461 33.03 -18.38 43.00
N TYR A 462 32.58 -17.12 42.94
CA TYR A 462 32.43 -16.19 41.79
C TYR A 462 31.63 -16.71 40.57
N GLU A 463 31.39 -18.01 40.44
CA GLU A 463 30.61 -18.59 39.34
C GLU A 463 29.11 -18.38 39.58
N GLU A 464 28.42 -17.73 38.65
CA GLU A 464 27.04 -17.21 38.86
C GLU A 464 25.98 -18.03 38.11
N ASN A 465 24.69 -17.81 38.42
CA ASN A 465 23.59 -18.52 37.77
C ASN A 465 23.22 -17.98 36.37
N LEU A 466 24.21 -17.74 35.52
CA LEU A 466 24.01 -17.29 34.14
C LEU A 466 23.05 -18.20 33.37
N PHE A 467 23.18 -19.53 33.53
CA PHE A 467 22.36 -20.48 32.78
C PHE A 467 20.91 -20.53 33.28
N GLY A 468 20.67 -20.36 34.59
CA GLY A 468 19.32 -20.20 35.12
C GLY A 468 18.66 -18.91 34.63
N GLY A 469 19.42 -17.81 34.58
CA GLY A 469 18.95 -16.53 34.03
C GLY A 469 18.54 -16.65 32.56
N LEU A 470 19.41 -17.24 31.74
CA LEU A 470 19.11 -17.54 30.34
C LEU A 470 17.87 -18.43 30.19
N ASN A 471 17.74 -19.48 30.99
CA ASN A 471 16.59 -20.38 30.94
C ASN A 471 15.29 -19.63 31.25
N GLN A 472 15.27 -18.77 32.28
CA GLN A 472 14.11 -17.96 32.63
C GLN A 472 13.72 -16.99 31.49
N VAL A 473 14.70 -16.30 30.91
CA VAL A 473 14.46 -15.35 29.82
C VAL A 473 13.89 -16.05 28.60
N LEU A 474 14.51 -17.15 28.18
CA LEU A 474 14.13 -17.87 26.96
C LEU A 474 12.80 -18.62 27.09
N SER A 475 12.46 -19.11 28.30
CA SER A 475 11.24 -19.90 28.52
C SER A 475 10.03 -19.09 28.98
N GLN A 476 10.21 -17.87 29.50
CA GLN A 476 9.12 -17.05 30.02
C GLN A 476 9.22 -15.58 29.61
N ASP A 477 10.28 -14.88 30.01
CA ASP A 477 10.27 -13.40 29.97
C ASP A 477 10.27 -12.80 28.54
N LEU A 478 10.86 -13.51 27.57
CA LEU A 478 10.99 -13.08 26.17
C LEU A 478 9.91 -13.70 25.23
N THR A 479 9.13 -14.65 25.75
CA THR A 479 8.14 -15.44 24.98
C THR A 479 6.95 -14.68 24.38
N PRO A 480 6.43 -13.59 24.98
CA PRO A 480 5.27 -12.90 24.41
C PRO A 480 5.51 -12.40 22.99
N CYS A 481 4.53 -12.58 22.10
CA CYS A 481 4.59 -12.20 20.68
C CYS A 481 5.74 -12.90 19.94
N PRO A 482 5.60 -14.21 19.66
CA PRO A 482 6.68 -15.03 19.13
C PRO A 482 7.19 -14.58 17.76
N ASP A 483 6.36 -13.87 16.98
CA ASP A 483 6.68 -13.44 15.62
C ASP A 483 7.53 -12.15 15.56
N ASN A 484 7.65 -11.40 16.64
CA ASN A 484 8.50 -10.21 16.70
C ASN A 484 9.97 -10.58 16.58
N LEU A 485 10.79 -9.66 16.05
CA LEU A 485 12.25 -9.81 16.11
C LEU A 485 12.71 -9.70 17.56
N LYS A 486 13.44 -10.70 18.08
CA LYS A 486 13.92 -10.74 19.46
C LYS A 486 15.41 -10.42 19.51
N ILE A 487 15.78 -9.42 20.29
CA ILE A 487 17.17 -9.03 20.53
C ILE A 487 17.47 -9.20 22.01
N LEU A 488 18.40 -10.10 22.36
CA LEU A 488 18.79 -10.39 23.73
C LEU A 488 20.23 -9.93 23.98
N PHE A 489 20.39 -9.02 24.95
CA PHE A 489 21.69 -8.60 25.46
C PHE A 489 21.96 -9.29 26.80
N ILE A 490 23.06 -10.04 26.88
CA ILE A 490 23.54 -10.69 28.10
C ILE A 490 24.76 -9.93 28.57
N ILE A 491 24.73 -9.36 29.78
CA ILE A 491 25.79 -8.52 30.34
C ILE A 491 26.26 -9.10 31.66
N GLY A 492 27.54 -9.42 31.78
CA GLY A 492 28.12 -9.94 33.02
C GLY A 492 29.63 -10.14 32.96
N ASP A 493 30.20 -10.62 34.05
CA ASP A 493 31.64 -10.91 34.15
C ASP A 493 31.94 -12.39 34.36
N ASN A 494 31.10 -13.13 35.10
CA ASN A 494 31.38 -14.50 35.52
C ASN A 494 30.44 -15.57 34.93
N GLY A 495 31.01 -16.76 34.67
CA GLY A 495 30.31 -17.90 34.06
C GLY A 495 29.61 -18.83 35.06
N TYR A 496 29.01 -19.90 34.55
CA TYR A 496 28.17 -20.83 35.31
C TYR A 496 28.89 -22.13 35.73
N GLN A 497 28.68 -22.60 36.96
CA GLN A 497 29.19 -23.90 37.43
C GLN A 497 28.16 -24.64 38.29
N THR A 498 27.91 -25.92 37.98
CA THR A 498 26.84 -26.73 38.61
C THR A 498 27.18 -27.27 40.00
N SER A 499 28.46 -27.34 40.33
CA SER A 499 28.95 -27.90 41.58
C SER A 499 30.13 -27.11 42.11
N ARG A 500 30.29 -27.11 43.42
CA ARG A 500 31.41 -26.45 44.10
C ARG A 500 32.15 -27.43 44.99
N PRO A 501 33.45 -27.23 45.23
CA PRO A 501 34.17 -27.97 46.24
C PRO A 501 33.58 -27.66 47.62
N ALA A 502 33.29 -28.68 48.42
CA ALA A 502 32.87 -28.58 49.81
C ALA A 502 33.70 -29.54 50.67
N THR A 503 33.97 -29.14 51.91
CA THR A 503 34.70 -29.97 52.86
C THR A 503 33.71 -30.58 53.84
N GLY A 504 33.67 -31.91 53.92
CA GLY A 504 32.78 -32.62 54.86
C GLY A 504 33.36 -32.71 56.27
N ASP A 505 32.57 -33.20 57.22
CA ASP A 505 32.89 -33.34 58.66
C ASP A 505 34.12 -34.22 59.00
N GLY A 506 34.85 -34.70 57.99
CA GLY A 506 36.11 -35.43 58.12
C GLY A 506 37.25 -34.89 57.25
N GLY A 507 37.18 -33.64 56.79
CA GLY A 507 38.24 -33.02 55.97
C GLY A 507 38.30 -33.52 54.51
N ARG A 508 37.36 -34.39 54.09
CA ARG A 508 37.27 -34.86 52.71
C ARG A 508 36.60 -33.82 51.82
N LEU A 509 37.26 -33.49 50.71
CA LEU A 509 36.69 -32.69 49.63
C LEU A 509 35.67 -33.53 48.85
N PHE A 510 34.45 -33.01 48.70
CA PHE A 510 33.42 -33.54 47.81
C PHE A 510 32.78 -32.41 47.01
N GLN A 511 32.11 -32.75 45.90
CA GLN A 511 31.38 -31.77 45.08
C GLN A 511 29.96 -31.61 45.64
N LYS A 512 29.61 -30.41 46.13
CA LYS A 512 28.25 -30.06 46.53
C LYS A 512 27.54 -29.42 45.34
N ALA A 513 26.32 -29.86 45.04
CA ALA A 513 25.49 -29.21 44.03
C ALA A 513 25.22 -27.75 44.44
N LYS A 514 25.42 -26.83 43.51
CA LYS A 514 25.23 -25.39 43.75
C LYS A 514 23.77 -24.96 43.57
N TYR A 515 23.06 -25.60 42.64
CA TYR A 515 21.64 -25.33 42.32
C TYR A 515 20.78 -26.57 42.54
N THR A 516 19.52 -26.38 42.95
CA THR A 516 18.56 -27.49 43.04
C THR A 516 18.22 -28.03 41.66
N ASN A 517 18.10 -27.13 40.67
CA ASN A 517 17.75 -27.47 39.29
C ASN A 517 18.86 -27.00 38.32
N PRO A 518 20.00 -27.71 38.25
CA PRO A 518 21.09 -27.29 37.38
C PRO A 518 20.66 -27.33 35.90
N ILE A 519 20.81 -26.22 35.22
CA ILE A 519 20.51 -26.10 33.80
C ILE A 519 21.66 -26.65 32.97
N SER A 520 21.33 -27.53 32.03
CA SER A 520 22.31 -28.06 31.09
C SER A 520 22.50 -27.09 29.92
N ARG A 521 23.75 -26.97 29.45
CA ARG A 521 24.06 -26.24 28.22
C ARG A 521 23.20 -26.69 27.03
N LYS A 522 22.95 -28.00 26.90
CA LYS A 522 22.14 -28.58 25.82
C LYS A 522 20.71 -28.04 25.83
N THR A 523 20.15 -27.80 27.01
CA THR A 523 18.83 -27.19 27.17
C THR A 523 18.83 -25.78 26.58
N LEU A 524 19.79 -24.95 26.96
CA LEU A 524 19.89 -23.58 26.46
C LEU A 524 20.16 -23.53 24.96
N THR A 525 21.08 -24.36 24.46
CA THR A 525 21.33 -24.40 23.02
C THR A 525 20.11 -24.85 22.25
N SER A 526 19.31 -25.80 22.73
CA SER A 526 18.06 -26.19 22.06
C SER A 526 17.00 -25.08 22.00
N MET A 527 16.97 -24.18 22.99
CA MET A 527 16.07 -23.02 23.05
C MET A 527 16.56 -21.86 22.17
N MET A 528 17.88 -21.69 22.06
CA MET A 528 18.52 -20.66 21.22
C MET A 528 18.69 -21.13 19.76
N GLN A 529 18.69 -22.44 19.51
CA GLN A 529 18.82 -23.04 18.19
C GLN A 529 17.59 -22.81 17.33
N ARG A 530 17.86 -22.57 16.05
CA ARG A 530 16.88 -22.32 15.00
C ARG A 530 16.33 -23.63 14.44
N GLY A 531 15.04 -23.68 14.14
CA GLY A 531 14.31 -24.87 13.69
C GLY A 531 13.58 -25.65 14.79
N SER A 532 13.78 -25.26 16.06
CA SER A 532 12.93 -25.66 17.18
C SER A 532 11.70 -24.77 17.15
N LYS A 533 10.49 -25.28 16.87
CA LYS A 533 9.23 -24.49 16.93
C LYS A 533 9.21 -23.66 18.22
N GLY A 534 9.48 -22.35 18.14
CA GLY A 534 9.71 -21.52 19.33
C GLY A 534 10.56 -20.26 19.09
N LEU A 535 11.14 -19.75 20.17
CA LEU A 535 11.80 -18.44 20.25
C LEU A 535 13.06 -18.28 19.35
N GLY A 536 13.76 -19.39 19.09
CA GLY A 536 15.05 -19.40 18.41
C GLY A 536 15.03 -18.85 16.99
N ASP A 537 13.91 -19.01 16.28
CA ASP A 537 13.78 -18.61 14.86
C ASP A 537 13.80 -17.08 14.67
N ASN A 538 13.54 -16.32 15.73
CA ASN A 538 13.50 -14.86 15.71
C ASN A 538 14.53 -14.21 16.65
N LEU A 539 15.41 -15.00 17.27
CA LEU A 539 16.35 -14.54 18.29
C LEU A 539 17.72 -14.14 17.72
N VAL A 540 18.17 -12.95 18.10
CA VAL A 540 19.54 -12.47 17.94
C VAL A 540 20.11 -12.17 19.33
N SER A 541 21.17 -12.88 19.72
CA SER A 541 21.78 -12.75 21.05
C SER A 541 23.14 -12.07 20.98
N PHE A 542 23.45 -11.26 21.98
CA PHE A 542 24.71 -10.56 22.17
C PHE A 542 25.20 -10.78 23.60
N PHE A 543 26.43 -11.29 23.76
CA PHE A 543 27.10 -11.39 25.05
C PHE A 543 28.08 -10.23 25.20
N ILE A 544 28.01 -9.52 26.32
CA ILE A 544 28.81 -8.34 26.63
C ILE A 544 29.54 -8.63 27.93
N GLN A 545 30.84 -8.91 27.85
CA GLN A 545 31.68 -9.14 29.01
C GLN A 545 32.18 -7.80 29.57
N THR A 546 32.02 -7.55 30.87
CA THR A 546 32.56 -6.35 31.52
C THR A 546 34.08 -6.48 31.74
N PRO A 547 34.82 -5.38 32.04
CA PRO A 547 36.25 -5.47 32.28
C PRO A 547 36.57 -6.29 33.54
N SER A 548 37.63 -7.09 33.45
CA SER A 548 38.13 -7.86 34.60
C SER A 548 38.66 -6.92 35.69
N HIS A 549 38.32 -7.22 36.94
CA HIS A 549 38.83 -6.54 38.14
C HIS A 549 39.39 -7.55 39.15
N ALA A 550 40.00 -8.62 38.63
CA ALA A 550 40.59 -9.70 39.42
C ALA A 550 41.56 -9.23 40.52
N ASP A 551 42.17 -8.05 40.37
CA ASP A 551 43.13 -7.51 41.33
C ASP A 551 42.45 -6.83 42.54
N GLN A 552 41.12 -6.69 42.52
CA GLN A 552 40.34 -6.02 43.57
C GLN A 552 39.48 -6.99 44.39
N VAL A 553 39.46 -8.28 44.03
CA VAL A 553 38.65 -9.32 44.70
C VAL A 553 39.48 -10.18 45.66
N ARG A 554 38.83 -10.88 46.59
CA ARG A 554 39.50 -11.65 47.66
C ARG A 554 40.25 -12.87 47.16
N HIS A 555 39.73 -13.57 46.16
CA HIS A 555 40.38 -14.74 45.55
C HIS A 555 40.56 -14.56 44.03
N PRO A 556 41.63 -13.84 43.60
CA PRO A 556 41.85 -13.48 42.19
C PRO A 556 41.90 -14.69 41.23
N GLU A 557 42.42 -15.84 41.66
CA GLU A 557 42.52 -17.03 40.81
C GLU A 557 41.15 -17.65 40.53
N SER A 558 40.31 -17.79 41.56
CA SER A 558 38.93 -18.24 41.43
C SER A 558 38.12 -17.31 40.53
N TYR A 559 38.27 -15.99 40.73
CA TYR A 559 37.62 -14.99 39.88
C TYR A 559 38.09 -15.09 38.42
N ARG A 560 39.40 -15.18 38.13
CA ARG A 560 39.90 -15.32 36.75
C ARG A 560 39.34 -16.57 36.07
N LYS A 561 39.17 -17.67 36.83
CA LYS A 561 38.55 -18.90 36.33
C LYS A 561 37.07 -18.69 35.98
N ALA A 562 36.30 -18.06 36.88
CA ALA A 562 34.90 -17.71 36.65
C ALA A 562 34.73 -16.75 35.46
N TYR A 563 35.59 -15.74 35.38
CA TYR A 563 35.63 -14.74 34.31
C TYR A 563 35.95 -15.38 32.94
N ALA A 564 36.93 -16.28 32.89
CA ALA A 564 37.23 -17.04 31.67
C ALA A 564 36.10 -17.99 31.28
N ALA A 565 35.37 -18.54 32.27
CA ALA A 565 34.23 -19.40 32.02
C ALA A 565 33.09 -18.65 31.32
N PHE A 566 32.83 -17.38 31.65
CA PHE A 566 31.84 -16.55 30.96
C PHE A 566 32.13 -16.49 29.45
N GLU A 567 33.36 -16.13 29.08
CA GLU A 567 33.77 -16.04 27.67
C GLU A 567 33.66 -17.39 26.96
N ALA A 568 34.20 -18.46 27.56
CA ALA A 568 34.19 -19.79 26.96
C ALA A 568 32.77 -20.32 26.74
N GLN A 569 31.90 -20.17 27.75
CA GLN A 569 30.51 -20.62 27.68
C GLN A 569 29.70 -19.78 26.70
N SER A 570 29.88 -18.46 26.69
CA SER A 570 29.19 -17.56 25.76
C SER A 570 29.53 -17.88 24.31
N LYS A 571 30.83 -18.03 24.00
CA LYS A 571 31.29 -18.37 22.65
C LYS A 571 30.80 -19.73 22.19
N ASP A 572 30.72 -20.70 23.11
CA ASP A 572 30.20 -22.03 22.81
C ASP A 572 28.67 -22.01 22.57
N LEU A 573 27.89 -21.29 23.39
CA LEU A 573 26.46 -21.09 23.16
C LEU A 573 26.19 -20.39 21.82
N LEU A 574 26.94 -19.33 21.50
CA LEU A 574 26.86 -18.63 20.23
C LEU A 574 27.26 -19.53 19.05
N GLY A 575 28.35 -20.28 19.16
CA GLY A 575 28.81 -21.19 18.10
C GLY A 575 27.83 -22.31 17.78
N GLN A 576 27.02 -22.72 18.76
CA GLN A 576 25.98 -23.73 18.58
C GLN A 576 24.61 -23.18 18.17
N SER A 577 24.37 -21.87 18.31
CA SER A 577 23.07 -21.24 18.04
C SER A 577 23.06 -20.35 16.79
N LEU A 578 24.19 -19.75 16.43
CA LEU A 578 24.31 -18.89 15.26
C LEU A 578 24.44 -19.71 13.95
N PRO A 579 23.95 -19.18 12.82
CA PRO A 579 24.23 -19.76 11.50
C PRO A 579 25.74 -19.84 11.20
N SER A 580 26.14 -20.82 10.40
CA SER A 580 27.55 -21.10 10.09
C SER A 580 28.30 -19.95 9.38
N ASP A 581 27.57 -19.01 8.78
CA ASP A 581 28.13 -17.82 8.12
C ASP A 581 28.17 -16.57 9.04
N SER A 582 27.77 -16.69 10.30
CA SER A 582 27.82 -15.61 11.28
C SER A 582 29.16 -15.58 12.02
N ARG A 583 29.70 -14.38 12.27
CA ARG A 583 30.96 -14.21 13.00
C ARG A 583 30.69 -14.09 14.50
N LEU A 584 31.37 -14.90 15.31
CA LEU A 584 31.25 -14.85 16.77
C LEU A 584 31.58 -13.46 17.34
N ASP A 585 32.58 -12.78 16.78
CA ASP A 585 33.03 -11.46 17.23
C ASP A 585 32.02 -10.33 16.97
N ASP A 586 30.95 -10.60 16.21
CA ASP A 586 29.83 -9.66 16.05
C ASP A 586 28.78 -9.82 17.17
N HIS A 587 28.81 -10.95 17.88
CA HIS A 587 27.86 -11.33 18.93
C HIS A 587 28.48 -11.44 20.32
N PHE A 588 29.80 -11.58 20.43
CA PHE A 588 30.54 -11.52 21.68
C PHE A 588 31.37 -10.23 21.71
N LEU A 589 31.09 -9.37 22.69
CA LEU A 589 31.62 -8.02 22.80
C LEU A 589 32.23 -7.81 24.18
N ARG A 590 33.19 -6.89 24.29
CA ARG A 590 33.78 -6.49 25.58
C ARG A 590 33.47 -5.03 25.88
N MET A 591 33.07 -4.77 27.10
CA MET A 591 32.81 -3.41 27.59
C MET A 591 34.15 -2.65 27.71
N GLY A 592 34.18 -1.41 27.26
CA GLY A 592 35.40 -0.61 27.16
C GLY A 592 36.09 -0.67 25.79
N GLU A 593 35.63 -1.51 24.85
CA GLU A 593 36.00 -1.37 23.44
C GLU A 593 35.51 -0.02 22.90
N ASN A 594 36.41 0.72 22.24
CA ASN A 594 36.07 2.00 21.64
C ASN A 594 34.91 1.85 20.66
N GLY A 595 33.79 2.52 20.94
CA GLY A 595 32.62 2.53 20.08
C GLY A 595 31.64 1.37 20.26
N LEU A 596 31.66 0.62 21.37
CA LEU A 596 30.72 -0.47 21.65
C LEU A 596 29.25 -0.07 21.43
N VAL A 597 28.80 1.03 22.05
CA VAL A 597 27.41 1.51 21.93
C VAL A 597 27.08 1.87 20.49
N GLN A 598 28.00 2.52 19.77
CA GLN A 598 27.84 2.86 18.37
C GLN A 598 27.72 1.61 17.50
N ARG A 599 28.54 0.58 17.75
CA ARG A 599 28.49 -0.70 17.04
C ARG A 599 27.19 -1.43 17.30
N LEU A 600 26.74 -1.50 18.56
CA LEU A 600 25.47 -2.12 18.94
C LEU A 600 24.27 -1.41 18.31
N VAL A 601 24.22 -0.09 18.39
CA VAL A 601 23.15 0.72 17.78
C VAL A 601 23.15 0.54 16.27
N ALA A 602 24.31 0.63 15.61
CA ALA A 602 24.41 0.43 14.16
C ALA A 602 23.96 -0.98 13.75
N THR A 603 24.24 -2.00 14.56
CA THR A 603 23.74 -3.35 14.30
C THR A 603 22.23 -3.43 14.47
N VAL A 604 21.67 -2.89 15.56
CA VAL A 604 20.21 -2.88 15.78
C VAL A 604 19.49 -2.09 14.68
N GLU A 605 20.02 -0.92 14.28
CA GLU A 605 19.55 -0.10 13.14
C GLU A 605 19.40 -0.89 11.85
N LYS A 606 20.38 -1.74 11.55
CA LYS A 606 20.35 -2.57 10.36
C LYS A 606 19.34 -3.72 10.46
N LEU A 607 19.16 -4.26 11.66
CA LEU A 607 18.28 -5.41 11.90
C LEU A 607 16.78 -5.03 11.93
N GLY A 608 16.43 -3.82 12.36
CA GLY A 608 15.02 -3.40 12.47
C GLY A 608 14.57 -2.37 11.43
N SER A 609 15.31 -2.20 10.33
CA SER A 609 14.98 -1.22 9.29
C SER A 609 13.72 -1.62 8.52
N SER A 610 12.65 -0.82 8.66
CA SER A 610 11.37 -1.05 7.97
C SER A 610 11.52 -0.97 6.44
N ALA A 611 12.37 -0.06 5.95
CA ALA A 611 12.63 0.14 4.52
C ALA A 611 13.16 -1.13 3.82
N LEU A 612 14.00 -1.92 4.50
CA LEU A 612 14.52 -3.17 3.96
C LEU A 612 13.41 -4.23 3.85
N ILE A 613 12.57 -4.33 4.87
CA ILE A 613 11.42 -5.23 4.86
C ILE A 613 10.45 -4.85 3.75
N ASP A 614 10.18 -3.56 3.57
CA ASP A 614 9.29 -3.06 2.51
C ASP A 614 9.85 -3.36 1.12
N GLU A 615 11.17 -3.23 0.92
CA GLU A 615 11.82 -3.63 -0.33
C GLU A 615 11.66 -5.13 -0.61
N ILE A 616 11.88 -5.98 0.39
CA ILE A 616 11.70 -7.44 0.26
C ILE A 616 10.24 -7.80 -0.04
N ILE A 617 9.29 -7.18 0.64
CA ILE A 617 7.86 -7.38 0.40
C ILE A 617 7.48 -6.95 -1.01
N LEU A 618 7.97 -5.81 -1.50
CA LEU A 618 7.73 -5.34 -2.86
C LEU A 618 8.27 -6.32 -3.90
N ASP A 619 9.47 -6.86 -3.72
CA ASP A 619 10.08 -7.81 -4.65
C ASP A 619 9.37 -9.18 -4.64
N ILE A 620 8.96 -9.69 -3.47
CA ILE A 620 8.15 -10.92 -3.38
C ILE A 620 6.79 -10.69 -4.04
N ARG A 621 6.15 -9.54 -3.80
CA ARG A 621 4.91 -9.15 -4.52
C ARG A 621 5.15 -9.07 -6.03
N GLY A 622 6.36 -8.75 -6.48
CA GLY A 622 6.79 -8.83 -7.88
C GLY A 622 6.96 -10.25 -8.43
N GLY A 623 6.64 -11.28 -7.64
CA GLY A 623 6.81 -12.68 -7.98
C GLY A 623 8.24 -13.20 -7.79
N GLY A 624 9.15 -12.38 -7.25
CA GLY A 624 10.53 -12.76 -6.97
C GLY A 624 10.61 -13.92 -5.98
N ALA A 625 11.66 -14.75 -6.13
CA ALA A 625 11.98 -15.78 -5.15
C ALA A 625 12.69 -15.12 -3.95
N LEU A 626 12.21 -15.36 -2.74
CA LEU A 626 12.80 -14.77 -1.53
C LEU A 626 14.30 -15.05 -1.42
N VAL A 627 14.74 -16.27 -1.73
CA VAL A 627 16.16 -16.64 -1.70
C VAL A 627 17.00 -15.76 -2.65
N ASN A 628 16.49 -15.46 -3.84
CA ASN A 628 17.20 -14.62 -4.81
C ASN A 628 17.24 -13.15 -4.37
N ILE A 629 16.15 -12.66 -3.78
CA ILE A 629 16.06 -11.32 -3.21
C ILE A 629 17.07 -11.16 -2.07
N ILE A 630 17.10 -12.12 -1.13
CA ILE A 630 18.08 -12.14 -0.03
C ILE A 630 19.51 -12.18 -0.58
N ASN A 631 19.80 -13.02 -1.58
CA ASN A 631 21.14 -13.11 -2.16
C ASN A 631 21.57 -11.82 -2.88
N ARG A 632 20.63 -11.12 -3.53
CA ARG A 632 20.86 -9.79 -4.12
C ARG A 632 21.17 -8.78 -3.03
N LEU A 633 20.28 -8.62 -2.06
CA LEU A 633 20.40 -7.64 -0.98
C LEU A 633 21.64 -7.89 -0.12
N ARG A 634 22.02 -9.15 0.13
CA ARG A 634 23.26 -9.50 0.82
C ARG A 634 24.52 -9.01 0.09
N ARG A 635 24.49 -8.91 -1.25
CA ARG A 635 25.60 -8.34 -2.03
C ARG A 635 25.61 -6.81 -2.01
N GLU A 636 24.43 -6.20 -2.05
CA GLU A 636 24.27 -4.74 -2.03
C GLU A 636 24.47 -4.14 -0.63
N ARG A 637 24.14 -4.92 0.41
CA ARG A 637 24.11 -4.55 1.83
C ARG A 637 25.02 -5.49 2.62
N VAL A 638 26.31 -5.36 2.37
CA VAL A 638 27.39 -6.17 2.99
C VAL A 638 27.47 -5.96 4.51
N ASP A 639 26.81 -4.91 5.00
CA ASP A 639 26.87 -4.45 6.38
C ASP A 639 25.82 -5.10 7.30
N ILE A 640 24.90 -5.91 6.75
CA ILE A 640 23.82 -6.60 7.48
C ILE A 640 24.27 -8.01 7.92
N PRO A 641 24.13 -8.37 9.22
CA PRO A 641 24.54 -9.67 9.74
C PRO A 641 23.87 -10.88 9.05
N GLY A 642 24.65 -11.93 8.77
CA GLY A 642 24.18 -13.19 8.16
C GLY A 642 22.96 -13.80 8.86
N VAL A 643 22.99 -13.74 10.19
CA VAL A 643 21.93 -14.21 11.09
C VAL A 643 20.55 -13.62 10.77
N TYR A 644 20.48 -12.39 10.29
CA TYR A 644 19.23 -11.71 9.98
C TYR A 644 18.58 -12.22 8.69
N TRP A 645 19.38 -12.38 7.64
CA TRP A 645 18.93 -12.97 6.38
C TRP A 645 18.33 -14.36 6.57
N HIS A 646 18.89 -15.11 7.53
CA HIS A 646 18.35 -16.41 7.89
C HIS A 646 17.00 -16.32 8.61
N ILE A 647 16.80 -15.35 9.52
CA ILE A 647 15.49 -15.09 10.19
C ILE A 647 14.44 -14.78 9.13
N LEU A 648 14.76 -13.87 8.20
CA LEU A 648 13.84 -13.49 7.12
C LEU A 648 13.49 -14.68 6.22
N LYS A 649 14.50 -15.48 5.85
CA LYS A 649 14.29 -16.69 5.04
C LYS A 649 13.38 -17.67 5.77
N GLN A 650 13.72 -18.10 6.98
CA GLN A 650 12.96 -19.12 7.69
C GLN A 650 11.53 -18.67 7.99
N GLY A 651 11.36 -17.46 8.54
CA GLY A 651 10.05 -16.95 8.93
C GLY A 651 9.10 -16.80 7.74
N ALA A 652 9.59 -16.38 6.59
CA ALA A 652 8.74 -16.14 5.42
C ALA A 652 8.59 -17.35 4.49
N CYS A 653 9.54 -18.29 4.46
CA CYS A 653 9.48 -19.42 3.53
C CYS A 653 8.32 -20.37 3.82
N ASP A 654 7.91 -20.55 5.08
CA ASP A 654 6.74 -21.34 5.45
C ASP A 654 5.44 -20.72 4.90
N GLU A 655 5.30 -19.39 4.97
CA GLU A 655 4.15 -18.65 4.40
C GLU A 655 4.17 -18.63 2.86
N LEU A 656 5.35 -18.46 2.27
CA LEU A 656 5.53 -18.33 0.81
C LEU A 656 5.49 -19.68 0.06
N GLY A 657 5.71 -20.79 0.76
CA GLY A 657 5.80 -22.12 0.16
C GLY A 657 6.82 -22.15 -0.98
N LYS A 658 6.39 -22.57 -2.18
CA LYS A 658 7.29 -22.68 -3.35
C LYS A 658 7.91 -21.33 -3.76
N GLN A 659 7.26 -20.21 -3.47
CA GLN A 659 7.79 -18.87 -3.80
C GLN A 659 9.05 -18.50 -3.00
N CYS A 660 9.35 -19.22 -1.91
CA CYS A 660 10.61 -19.07 -1.19
C CYS A 660 11.82 -19.29 -2.12
N GLU A 661 11.80 -20.38 -2.88
CA GLU A 661 12.93 -20.84 -3.69
C GLU A 661 12.72 -20.60 -5.18
N GLN A 662 11.47 -20.62 -5.64
CA GLN A 662 11.14 -20.54 -7.05
C GLN A 662 10.43 -19.23 -7.33
N ARG A 663 10.82 -18.59 -8.44
CA ARG A 663 10.08 -17.44 -8.94
C ARG A 663 8.67 -17.91 -9.32
N VAL A 664 7.64 -17.21 -8.84
CA VAL A 664 6.27 -17.44 -9.33
C VAL A 664 6.11 -16.60 -10.59
N TYR A 665 5.81 -17.24 -11.71
CA TYR A 665 5.47 -16.57 -12.95
C TYR A 665 3.96 -16.45 -13.01
N ASP A 666 3.42 -15.23 -13.05
CA ASP A 666 2.03 -14.95 -13.39
C ASP A 666 2.03 -13.83 -14.44
N THR A 667 1.07 -13.87 -15.36
CA THR A 667 1.01 -12.95 -16.50
C THR A 667 -0.24 -12.10 -16.47
N THR A 668 -0.06 -10.78 -16.57
CA THR A 668 -1.19 -9.88 -16.81
C THR A 668 -1.41 -9.74 -18.31
N ARG A 669 -2.53 -10.29 -18.80
CA ARG A 669 -2.90 -10.29 -20.21
C ARG A 669 -4.26 -9.65 -20.42
N ILE A 670 -4.55 -9.31 -21.67
CA ILE A 670 -5.91 -8.97 -22.07
C ILE A 670 -6.76 -10.23 -22.00
N GLY A 671 -7.95 -10.11 -21.42
CA GLY A 671 -9.00 -11.11 -21.49
C GLY A 671 -10.30 -10.50 -22.01
N TYR A 672 -11.16 -11.34 -22.57
CA TYR A 672 -12.52 -11.01 -22.95
C TYR A 672 -13.48 -11.85 -22.11
N ILE A 673 -14.46 -11.20 -21.50
CA ILE A 673 -15.51 -11.82 -20.68
C ILE A 673 -16.85 -11.33 -21.23
N GLU A 674 -17.80 -12.23 -21.44
CA GLU A 674 -19.13 -11.84 -21.91
C GLU A 674 -19.87 -11.03 -20.84
N ALA A 675 -20.54 -9.95 -21.26
CA ALA A 675 -21.34 -9.11 -20.38
C ALA A 675 -22.75 -9.69 -20.24
N ASP A 676 -22.87 -10.70 -19.37
CA ASP A 676 -24.12 -11.41 -19.07
C ASP A 676 -24.52 -11.30 -17.59
N GLU A 677 -25.58 -12.00 -17.20
CA GLU A 677 -26.12 -12.00 -15.84
C GLU A 677 -25.22 -12.70 -14.81
N ASN A 678 -24.14 -13.37 -15.22
CA ASN A 678 -23.19 -14.05 -14.33
C ASN A 678 -22.09 -13.11 -13.83
N VAL A 679 -22.02 -11.89 -14.36
CA VAL A 679 -21.00 -10.90 -14.05
C VAL A 679 -21.65 -9.70 -13.37
N VAL A 680 -21.06 -9.23 -12.26
CA VAL A 680 -21.45 -7.99 -11.59
C VAL A 680 -20.47 -6.91 -12.00
N GLU A 681 -20.99 -5.83 -12.56
CA GLU A 681 -20.25 -4.60 -12.80
C GLU A 681 -20.19 -3.75 -11.52
N GLU A 682 -18.99 -3.31 -11.14
CA GLU A 682 -18.74 -2.51 -9.95
C GLU A 682 -17.93 -1.26 -10.29
N LEU A 683 -18.13 -0.19 -9.53
CA LEU A 683 -17.33 1.03 -9.61
C LEU A 683 -16.47 1.19 -8.37
N TRP A 684 -15.21 1.58 -8.58
CA TRP A 684 -14.35 2.07 -7.51
C TRP A 684 -14.75 3.50 -7.12
N VAL A 685 -15.22 3.67 -5.88
CA VAL A 685 -15.66 4.96 -5.34
C VAL A 685 -14.86 5.28 -4.08
N THR A 686 -14.21 6.44 -4.02
CA THR A 686 -13.48 6.85 -2.81
C THR A 686 -14.44 7.10 -1.65
N SER A 687 -13.96 6.97 -0.41
CA SER A 687 -14.80 7.22 0.77
C SER A 687 -15.46 8.60 0.74
N SER A 688 -14.74 9.64 0.30
CA SER A 688 -15.30 10.99 0.17
C SER A 688 -16.38 11.07 -0.90
N ALA A 689 -16.18 10.42 -2.06
CA ALA A 689 -17.17 10.40 -3.13
C ALA A 689 -18.45 9.65 -2.72
N LEU A 690 -18.32 8.54 -1.98
CA LEU A 690 -19.47 7.81 -1.43
C LEU A 690 -20.27 8.69 -0.46
N SER A 691 -19.60 9.35 0.50
CA SER A 691 -20.27 10.25 1.43
C SER A 691 -20.91 11.46 0.72
N SER A 692 -20.28 11.97 -0.35
CA SER A 692 -20.88 13.01 -1.21
C SER A 692 -22.14 12.51 -1.91
N TRP A 693 -22.16 11.30 -2.45
CA TRP A 693 -23.38 10.71 -3.01
C TRP A 693 -24.49 10.56 -1.98
N ILE A 694 -24.18 10.03 -0.80
CA ILE A 694 -25.16 9.88 0.30
C ILE A 694 -25.74 11.25 0.68
N ARG A 695 -24.91 12.30 0.74
CA ARG A 695 -25.33 13.67 1.05
C ARG A 695 -26.20 14.28 -0.06
N ILE A 696 -25.84 14.11 -1.33
CA ILE A 696 -26.66 14.58 -2.46
C ILE A 696 -28.02 13.89 -2.42
N LEU A 697 -28.06 12.56 -2.25
CA LEU A 697 -29.30 11.79 -2.25
C LEU A 697 -30.15 12.03 -0.99
N ARG A 698 -29.55 12.38 0.16
CA ARG A 698 -30.27 12.87 1.34
C ARG A 698 -31.08 14.13 1.04
N GLY A 699 -30.61 14.93 0.09
CA GLY A 699 -31.32 16.08 -0.45
C GLY A 699 -32.66 15.74 -1.09
N PHE A 700 -33.06 14.45 -1.23
CA PHE A 700 -34.35 13.95 -1.75
C PHE A 700 -35.34 13.50 -0.64
N GLU A 701 -35.00 13.63 0.64
CA GLU A 701 -35.91 13.26 1.74
C GLU A 701 -36.97 14.35 2.00
N GLY A 702 -38.22 13.94 2.25
CA GLY A 702 -39.29 14.85 2.66
C GLY A 702 -40.13 15.49 1.55
N TYR A 703 -39.95 15.11 0.27
CA TYR A 703 -40.64 15.78 -0.85
C TYR A 703 -41.94 15.11 -1.34
N PHE A 704 -42.32 13.94 -0.84
CA PHE A 704 -43.47 13.19 -1.39
C PHE A 704 -44.80 13.93 -1.25
N ASP A 705 -44.95 14.73 -0.20
CA ASP A 705 -46.18 15.47 0.11
C ASP A 705 -46.20 16.89 -0.48
N LEU A 706 -45.15 17.28 -1.21
CA LEU A 706 -45.10 18.61 -1.80
C LEU A 706 -46.04 18.74 -3.01
N PRO A 707 -46.66 19.93 -3.19
CA PRO A 707 -47.32 20.30 -4.44
C PRO A 707 -46.36 20.19 -5.64
N GLU A 708 -46.87 19.91 -6.84
CA GLU A 708 -46.06 19.67 -8.05
C GLU A 708 -44.97 20.72 -8.29
N THR A 709 -45.32 22.00 -8.23
CA THR A 709 -44.39 23.11 -8.49
C THR A 709 -43.26 23.16 -7.45
N GLN A 710 -43.56 22.82 -6.20
CA GLN A 710 -42.58 22.73 -5.13
C GLN A 710 -41.74 21.46 -5.27
N LEU A 711 -42.34 20.33 -5.64
CA LEU A 711 -41.64 19.07 -5.91
C LEU A 711 -40.62 19.22 -7.03
N ARG A 712 -41.00 19.83 -8.17
CA ARG A 712 -40.09 20.09 -9.31
C ARG A 712 -38.88 20.91 -8.89
N ARG A 713 -39.12 22.04 -8.19
CA ARG A 713 -38.05 22.90 -7.68
C ARG A 713 -37.17 22.16 -6.66
N ALA A 714 -37.77 21.40 -5.75
CA ALA A 714 -37.05 20.65 -4.74
C ALA A 714 -36.15 19.57 -5.35
N LEU A 715 -36.65 18.79 -6.32
CA LEU A 715 -35.89 17.76 -7.03
C LEU A 715 -34.68 18.35 -7.74
N VAL A 716 -34.90 19.46 -8.44
CA VAL A 716 -33.84 20.12 -9.20
C VAL A 716 -32.87 20.80 -8.26
N ASN A 717 -33.34 21.45 -7.19
CA ASN A 717 -32.44 22.00 -6.18
C ASN A 717 -31.60 20.90 -5.53
N ALA A 718 -32.20 19.79 -5.11
CA ALA A 718 -31.47 18.66 -4.52
C ALA A 718 -30.37 18.14 -5.46
N LEU A 719 -30.72 17.95 -6.74
CA LEU A 719 -29.79 17.43 -7.73
C LEU A 719 -28.73 18.44 -8.16
N VAL A 720 -29.16 19.63 -8.58
CA VAL A 720 -28.30 20.67 -9.14
C VAL A 720 -27.47 21.33 -8.06
N VAL A 721 -28.06 21.75 -6.93
CA VAL A 721 -27.30 22.36 -5.83
C VAL A 721 -26.38 21.31 -5.20
N GLY A 722 -26.86 20.08 -5.03
CA GLY A 722 -26.02 18.97 -4.54
C GLY A 722 -24.78 18.76 -5.42
N LEU A 723 -24.96 18.62 -6.73
CA LEU A 723 -23.84 18.44 -7.68
C LEU A 723 -22.95 19.69 -7.77
N GLN A 724 -23.52 20.90 -7.76
CA GLN A 724 -22.77 22.16 -7.82
C GLN A 724 -21.92 22.40 -6.57
N GLN A 725 -22.44 22.08 -5.38
CA GLN A 725 -21.71 22.17 -4.12
C GLN A 725 -20.48 21.26 -4.12
N GLU A 726 -20.58 20.09 -4.75
CA GLU A 726 -19.50 19.11 -4.82
C GLU A 726 -18.48 19.40 -5.92
N ILE A 727 -18.92 19.82 -7.12
CA ILE A 727 -18.05 19.92 -8.31
C ILE A 727 -17.47 21.33 -8.51
N ARG A 728 -18.01 22.35 -7.83
CA ARG A 728 -17.48 23.73 -7.72
C ARG A 728 -17.06 24.36 -9.06
N ARG A 729 -17.90 24.23 -10.09
CA ARG A 729 -17.66 24.70 -11.48
C ARG A 729 -18.92 25.36 -12.04
N PRO A 730 -18.86 26.09 -13.19
CA PRO A 730 -19.96 26.95 -13.62
C PRO A 730 -21.32 26.23 -13.57
N PRO A 731 -22.40 26.92 -13.17
CA PRO A 731 -23.70 26.30 -12.92
C PRO A 731 -24.21 25.42 -14.08
N ILE A 732 -24.79 24.25 -13.77
CA ILE A 732 -25.34 23.26 -14.73
C ILE A 732 -26.28 23.93 -15.75
N ASP A 733 -27.13 24.83 -15.27
CA ASP A 733 -28.12 25.58 -16.03
C ASP A 733 -27.52 26.52 -17.08
N ALA A 734 -26.27 26.95 -16.90
CA ALA A 734 -25.55 27.78 -17.86
C ALA A 734 -24.81 26.97 -18.95
N SER A 735 -24.61 25.66 -18.76
CA SER A 735 -23.82 24.83 -19.69
C SER A 735 -24.64 23.97 -20.66
N GLY A 736 -25.94 23.78 -20.43
CA GLY A 736 -26.80 22.93 -21.28
C GLY A 736 -26.48 21.43 -21.18
N GLU A 737 -25.67 21.03 -20.21
CA GLU A 737 -25.29 19.65 -19.91
C GLU A 737 -26.37 18.93 -19.09
N THR A 738 -26.43 17.61 -19.19
CA THR A 738 -27.18 16.74 -18.27
C THR A 738 -26.48 16.67 -16.90
N PRO A 739 -27.21 16.37 -15.81
CA PRO A 739 -26.60 16.10 -14.50
C PRO A 739 -25.54 15.00 -14.53
N ALA A 740 -25.65 14.00 -15.42
CA ALA A 740 -24.65 12.94 -15.59
C ALA A 740 -23.34 13.49 -16.17
N GLU A 741 -23.41 14.24 -17.27
CA GLU A 741 -22.25 14.90 -17.89
C GLU A 741 -21.60 15.87 -16.90
N TYR A 742 -22.40 16.60 -16.13
CA TYR A 742 -21.90 17.48 -15.09
C TYR A 742 -21.23 16.73 -13.95
N ALA A 743 -21.85 15.64 -13.48
CA ALA A 743 -21.31 14.77 -12.43
C ALA A 743 -19.96 14.15 -12.83
N GLN A 744 -19.76 13.91 -14.13
CA GLN A 744 -18.53 13.36 -14.71
C GLN A 744 -17.50 14.42 -15.14
N ARG A 745 -17.75 15.73 -14.96
CA ARG A 745 -16.76 16.78 -15.28
C ARG A 745 -15.42 16.51 -14.60
N ARG A 746 -14.31 16.98 -15.19
CA ARG A 746 -12.91 16.81 -14.72
C ARG A 746 -12.79 16.85 -13.18
N GLY A 747 -12.79 15.67 -12.55
CA GLY A 747 -12.66 15.45 -11.10
C GLY A 747 -13.92 14.97 -10.35
N GLY A 748 -15.03 14.73 -11.04
CA GLY A 748 -16.36 14.52 -10.47
C GLY A 748 -16.65 13.13 -9.90
N LEU A 749 -17.93 12.87 -9.64
CA LEU A 749 -18.40 11.67 -8.96
C LEU A 749 -18.60 10.51 -9.96
N PRO A 750 -18.16 9.27 -9.64
CA PRO A 750 -18.46 8.11 -10.46
C PRO A 750 -19.98 7.88 -10.55
N VAL A 751 -20.49 7.63 -11.76
CA VAL A 751 -21.92 7.41 -12.05
C VAL A 751 -22.14 6.09 -12.77
N ARG A 752 -23.35 5.53 -12.64
CA ARG A 752 -23.78 4.34 -13.36
C ARG A 752 -23.90 4.59 -14.87
N ASN A 753 -23.59 3.58 -15.70
CA ASN A 753 -23.62 3.68 -17.19
C ASN A 753 -25.00 4.04 -17.79
N HIS A 754 -26.09 3.96 -17.03
CA HIS A 754 -27.42 4.46 -17.38
C HIS A 754 -28.15 4.94 -16.14
N SER A 755 -27.60 5.95 -15.50
CA SER A 755 -28.20 6.54 -14.31
C SER A 755 -29.67 6.90 -14.55
N PRO A 756 -30.63 6.25 -13.84
CA PRO A 756 -32.03 6.64 -13.91
C PRO A 756 -32.24 8.05 -13.37
N LEU A 757 -31.33 8.58 -12.55
CA LEU A 757 -31.44 9.90 -11.95
C LEU A 757 -30.80 11.02 -12.76
N LEU A 758 -29.67 10.74 -13.40
CA LEU A 758 -28.80 11.75 -14.00
C LEU A 758 -28.97 11.89 -15.51
N SER A 759 -29.80 11.03 -16.13
CA SER A 759 -30.09 11.02 -17.57
C SER A 759 -31.14 12.05 -18.03
N TYR A 760 -31.71 12.83 -17.10
CA TYR A 760 -32.72 13.84 -17.45
C TYR A 760 -32.10 15.17 -17.87
N ASN A 761 -32.71 15.83 -18.85
CA ASN A 761 -32.45 17.24 -19.12
C ASN A 761 -33.00 18.09 -17.95
N VAL A 762 -32.25 19.09 -17.48
CA VAL A 762 -32.70 19.93 -16.34
C VAL A 762 -34.02 20.66 -16.66
N ASN A 763 -34.21 21.10 -17.90
CA ASN A 763 -35.46 21.76 -18.33
C ASN A 763 -36.65 20.79 -18.35
N SER A 764 -36.39 19.50 -18.60
CA SER A 764 -37.40 18.43 -18.52
C SER A 764 -37.96 18.25 -17.10
N LEU A 765 -37.11 18.43 -16.09
CA LEU A 765 -37.48 18.35 -14.67
C LEU A 765 -38.15 19.64 -14.17
N LEU A 766 -37.67 20.82 -14.61
CA LEU A 766 -38.11 22.13 -14.13
C LEU A 766 -39.41 22.66 -14.74
N SER A 767 -39.69 22.35 -16.02
CA SER A 767 -40.69 23.12 -16.76
C SER A 767 -42.10 23.01 -16.18
N ASP A 768 -42.74 24.17 -16.02
CA ASP A 768 -44.16 24.36 -15.76
C ASP A 768 -44.97 24.58 -17.06
N LYS A 769 -44.29 24.93 -18.15
CA LYS A 769 -44.88 25.10 -19.49
C LYS A 769 -44.68 23.83 -20.32
N ILE A 770 -45.75 23.05 -20.41
CA ILE A 770 -45.77 21.78 -21.16
C ILE A 770 -46.93 21.76 -22.15
N ALA A 771 -46.74 21.09 -23.28
CA ALA A 771 -47.82 20.80 -24.23
C ALA A 771 -47.71 19.38 -24.77
N ARG A 772 -48.80 18.84 -25.30
CA ARG A 772 -48.74 17.59 -26.07
C ARG A 772 -48.26 17.89 -27.49
N SER A 773 -47.25 17.16 -27.95
CA SER A 773 -46.82 17.15 -29.33
C SER A 773 -47.92 16.58 -30.23
N ARG A 774 -47.74 16.70 -31.56
CA ARG A 774 -48.65 16.07 -32.54
C ARG A 774 -48.72 14.55 -32.40
N GLU A 775 -47.69 13.94 -31.85
CA GLU A 775 -47.57 12.49 -31.59
C GLU A 775 -48.12 12.11 -30.21
N GLY A 776 -48.64 13.08 -29.44
CA GLY A 776 -49.29 12.87 -28.14
C GLY A 776 -48.35 12.88 -26.93
N HIS A 777 -47.04 13.06 -27.12
CA HIS A 777 -46.04 13.11 -26.05
C HIS A 777 -45.98 14.49 -25.38
N LEU A 778 -45.74 14.54 -24.06
CA LEU A 778 -45.54 15.81 -23.37
C LEU A 778 -44.16 16.38 -23.72
N VAL A 779 -44.10 17.65 -24.13
CA VAL A 779 -42.87 18.37 -24.48
C VAL A 779 -42.78 19.69 -23.71
N VAL A 780 -41.55 20.10 -23.44
CA VAL A 780 -41.24 21.38 -22.78
C VAL A 780 -41.37 22.53 -23.77
N LEU A 781 -42.03 23.62 -23.36
CA LEU A 781 -42.16 24.84 -24.17
C LEU A 781 -41.22 25.94 -23.70
N GLY A 782 -40.65 26.66 -24.67
CA GLY A 782 -39.86 27.86 -24.46
C GLY A 782 -40.70 29.07 -24.06
N ALA A 783 -40.04 30.20 -23.82
CA ALA A 783 -40.72 31.46 -23.48
C ALA A 783 -41.64 31.96 -24.60
N ASP A 784 -41.32 31.63 -25.85
CA ASP A 784 -42.05 31.93 -27.07
C ASP A 784 -43.20 30.94 -27.37
N GLY A 785 -43.37 29.91 -26.54
CA GLY A 785 -44.38 28.86 -26.73
C GLY A 785 -44.00 27.79 -27.76
N SER A 786 -42.78 27.82 -28.32
CA SER A 786 -42.29 26.77 -29.20
C SER A 786 -41.67 25.61 -28.40
N PRO A 787 -41.65 24.36 -28.91
CA PRO A 787 -40.98 23.25 -28.25
C PRO A 787 -39.48 23.53 -28.08
N MET A 788 -38.97 23.39 -26.85
CA MET A 788 -37.53 23.47 -26.62
C MET A 788 -36.84 22.25 -27.23
N MET A 789 -35.76 22.48 -27.94
CA MET A 789 -34.95 21.42 -28.54
C MET A 789 -33.73 21.12 -27.68
N ASP A 790 -33.32 19.86 -27.63
CA ASP A 790 -32.05 19.46 -27.03
C ASP A 790 -30.86 19.73 -27.98
N LYS A 791 -29.64 19.36 -27.54
CA LYS A 791 -28.40 19.53 -28.32
C LYS A 791 -28.39 18.79 -29.66
N THR A 792 -29.32 17.84 -29.86
CA THR A 792 -29.47 17.05 -31.09
C THR A 792 -30.59 17.57 -31.99
N GLY A 793 -31.29 18.63 -31.57
CA GLY A 793 -32.41 19.21 -32.33
C GLY A 793 -33.74 18.47 -32.12
N VAL A 794 -33.84 17.61 -31.11
CA VAL A 794 -35.06 16.85 -30.79
C VAL A 794 -35.83 17.57 -29.68
N PRO A 795 -37.18 17.64 -29.73
CA PRO A 795 -37.97 18.24 -28.66
C PRO A 795 -37.72 17.59 -27.30
N ILE A 796 -37.45 18.40 -26.28
CA ILE A 796 -37.21 17.94 -24.91
C ILE A 796 -38.52 17.39 -24.31
N PRO A 797 -38.59 16.10 -23.94
CA PRO A 797 -39.79 15.54 -23.32
C PRO A 797 -39.99 16.14 -21.93
N ALA A 798 -41.24 16.43 -21.57
CA ALA A 798 -41.59 16.91 -20.24
C ALA A 798 -41.88 15.73 -19.31
N VAL A 799 -41.30 15.75 -18.12
CA VAL A 799 -41.46 14.67 -17.13
C VAL A 799 -42.76 14.87 -16.34
N PRO A 800 -43.69 13.90 -16.34
CA PRO A 800 -44.94 14.00 -15.57
C PRO A 800 -44.69 13.84 -14.06
N VAL A 801 -45.60 14.37 -13.23
CA VAL A 801 -45.47 14.33 -11.75
C VAL A 801 -45.31 12.92 -11.19
N CYS A 802 -46.04 11.95 -11.76
CA CYS A 802 -45.94 10.55 -11.34
C CYS A 802 -44.52 9.99 -11.52
N GLU A 803 -43.81 10.43 -12.55
CA GLU A 803 -42.42 10.04 -12.81
C GLU A 803 -41.45 10.75 -11.87
N LEU A 804 -41.66 12.04 -11.58
CA LEU A 804 -40.87 12.76 -10.58
C LEU A 804 -40.94 12.11 -9.19
N ARG A 805 -42.14 11.70 -8.76
CA ARG A 805 -42.33 10.99 -7.49
C ARG A 805 -41.62 9.65 -7.46
N ARG A 806 -41.67 8.89 -8.57
CA ARG A 806 -40.93 7.63 -8.71
C ARG A 806 -39.43 7.86 -8.67
N LEU A 807 -38.96 8.93 -9.29
CA LEU A 807 -37.56 9.29 -9.31
C LEU A 807 -37.04 9.66 -7.92
N ALA A 808 -37.79 10.47 -7.17
CA ALA A 808 -37.48 10.79 -5.78
C ALA A 808 -37.47 9.53 -4.88
N ALA A 809 -38.45 8.64 -5.03
CA ALA A 809 -38.48 7.36 -4.33
C ALA A 809 -37.27 6.48 -4.64
N TRP A 810 -36.87 6.43 -5.90
CA TRP A 810 -35.69 5.70 -6.32
C TRP A 810 -34.42 6.30 -5.71
N ALA A 811 -34.25 7.63 -5.75
CA ALA A 811 -33.09 8.32 -5.17
C ALA A 811 -32.92 8.05 -3.67
N ILE A 812 -34.02 8.05 -2.90
CA ILE A 812 -34.01 7.70 -1.47
C ILE A 812 -33.63 6.23 -1.27
N LYS A 813 -34.13 5.33 -2.11
CA LYS A 813 -33.76 3.91 -2.03
C LYS A 813 -32.29 3.68 -2.40
N SER A 814 -31.75 4.41 -3.38
CA SER A 814 -30.33 4.40 -3.69
C SER A 814 -29.49 4.90 -2.52
N LYS A 815 -29.92 5.95 -1.81
CA LYS A 815 -29.28 6.38 -0.56
C LYS A 815 -29.26 5.25 0.49
N GLU A 816 -30.41 4.62 0.75
CA GLU A 816 -30.51 3.51 1.71
C GLU A 816 -29.54 2.35 1.34
N MET A 817 -29.40 2.03 0.06
CA MET A 817 -28.42 1.03 -0.42
C MET A 817 -26.98 1.47 -0.12
N LEU A 818 -26.63 2.71 -0.46
CA LEU A 818 -25.29 3.25 -0.24
C LEU A 818 -24.94 3.35 1.25
N GLU A 819 -25.89 3.65 2.14
CA GLU A 819 -25.68 3.63 3.59
C GLU A 819 -25.44 2.21 4.13
N ILE A 820 -26.02 1.17 3.50
CA ILE A 820 -25.69 -0.22 3.82
C ILE A 820 -24.28 -0.57 3.35
N VAL A 821 -23.90 -0.15 2.13
CA VAL A 821 -22.55 -0.34 1.58
C VAL A 821 -21.49 0.40 2.39
N GLU A 822 -21.77 1.61 2.89
CA GLU A 822 -20.84 2.40 3.72
C GLU A 822 -20.51 1.69 5.04
N LYS A 823 -21.45 0.89 5.59
CA LYS A 823 -21.25 0.01 6.75
C LYS A 823 -20.40 -1.24 6.46
N ASP A 824 -19.97 -1.40 5.22
CA ASP A 824 -18.89 -2.28 4.76
C ASP A 824 -19.22 -3.77 4.66
N PHE A 825 -19.81 -4.36 5.70
CA PHE A 825 -19.91 -5.82 5.87
C PHE A 825 -21.25 -6.42 5.40
N ASN A 826 -22.18 -5.59 4.93
CA ASN A 826 -23.51 -6.01 4.53
C ASN A 826 -23.80 -5.58 3.10
N LYS A 827 -24.45 -6.45 2.31
CA LYS A 827 -25.05 -6.07 1.03
C LYS A 827 -26.52 -5.66 1.18
N PRO A 828 -26.98 -4.67 0.41
CA PRO A 828 -28.39 -4.35 0.33
C PRO A 828 -29.16 -5.44 -0.43
N VAL A 829 -30.24 -5.93 0.15
CA VAL A 829 -31.16 -6.89 -0.47
C VAL A 829 -32.52 -6.24 -0.61
N PHE A 830 -33.01 -6.20 -1.85
CA PHE A 830 -34.26 -5.54 -2.21
C PHE A 830 -34.97 -6.29 -3.34
N LYS A 831 -36.26 -5.98 -3.52
CA LYS A 831 -37.07 -6.47 -4.64
C LYS A 831 -37.43 -5.31 -5.55
N THR A 832 -37.35 -5.54 -6.84
CA THR A 832 -37.76 -4.56 -7.85
C THR A 832 -39.03 -5.01 -8.56
N GLU A 833 -39.96 -4.09 -8.74
CA GLU A 833 -41.08 -4.26 -9.66
C GLU A 833 -40.81 -3.51 -10.97
N PRO A 834 -41.17 -4.10 -12.12
CA PRO A 834 -41.09 -3.42 -13.41
C PRO A 834 -42.09 -2.27 -13.48
N TYR A 835 -41.83 -1.36 -14.40
CA TYR A 835 -42.73 -0.25 -14.69
C TYR A 835 -44.13 -0.73 -15.09
N ARG A 836 -45.16 -0.11 -14.52
CA ARG A 836 -46.57 -0.37 -14.82
C ARG A 836 -47.16 0.82 -15.59
N PRO A 837 -47.44 0.70 -16.90
CA PRO A 837 -47.89 1.81 -17.74
C PRO A 837 -49.12 2.57 -17.20
N HIS A 838 -50.07 1.87 -16.59
CA HIS A 838 -51.29 2.48 -16.07
C HIS A 838 -51.05 3.41 -14.86
N LEU A 839 -49.92 3.30 -14.15
CA LEU A 839 -49.61 4.16 -13.00
C LEU A 839 -49.00 5.50 -13.41
N CYS A 840 -48.45 5.62 -14.62
CA CYS A 840 -47.84 6.85 -15.11
C CYS A 840 -47.86 6.92 -16.65
N PRO A 841 -49.03 6.97 -17.31
CA PRO A 841 -49.18 6.70 -18.74
C PRO A 841 -48.31 7.59 -19.65
N ASP A 842 -48.05 8.83 -19.25
CA ASP A 842 -47.22 9.79 -19.98
C ASP A 842 -45.72 9.71 -19.62
N SER A 843 -45.25 8.60 -19.02
CA SER A 843 -43.86 8.46 -18.60
C SER A 843 -42.90 8.47 -19.79
N THR A 844 -41.78 9.19 -19.63
CA THR A 844 -40.69 9.24 -20.61
C THR A 844 -40.00 7.88 -20.74
N GLU A 845 -39.20 7.69 -21.80
CA GLU A 845 -38.38 6.47 -21.94
C GLU A 845 -37.40 6.27 -20.78
N ASN A 846 -36.93 7.35 -20.15
CA ASN A 846 -36.12 7.27 -18.94
C ASN A 846 -36.98 6.84 -17.73
N GLY A 847 -38.18 7.38 -17.58
CA GLY A 847 -39.10 7.01 -16.50
C GLY A 847 -39.60 5.56 -16.57
N LYS A 848 -39.71 4.99 -17.77
CA LYS A 848 -40.00 3.56 -17.97
C LYS A 848 -38.89 2.65 -17.46
N LYS A 849 -37.64 3.13 -17.41
CA LYS A 849 -36.48 2.39 -16.90
C LYS A 849 -36.33 2.45 -15.37
N ILE A 850 -37.06 3.33 -14.68
CA ILE A 850 -37.01 3.44 -13.21
C ILE A 850 -37.76 2.25 -12.57
N SER A 851 -37.03 1.24 -12.11
CA SER A 851 -37.63 0.16 -11.32
C SER A 851 -38.15 0.65 -9.97
N LYS A 852 -39.32 0.17 -9.54
CA LYS A 852 -39.84 0.46 -8.20
C LYS A 852 -39.20 -0.50 -7.20
N ILE A 853 -38.52 0.02 -6.18
CA ILE A 853 -37.94 -0.79 -5.10
C ILE A 853 -38.99 -0.95 -3.99
N GLU A 854 -39.35 -2.19 -3.68
CA GLU A 854 -40.40 -2.50 -2.70
C GLU A 854 -39.87 -2.61 -1.27
N GLY A 855 -40.63 -2.05 -0.33
CA GLY A 855 -40.39 -2.23 1.09
C GLY A 855 -39.10 -1.58 1.60
N LEU A 856 -38.61 -2.11 2.72
CA LEU A 856 -37.34 -1.71 3.34
C LEU A 856 -36.19 -2.49 2.71
N ILE A 857 -35.08 -1.81 2.46
CA ILE A 857 -33.84 -2.45 2.01
C ILE A 857 -33.23 -3.17 3.20
N ARG A 858 -33.07 -4.48 3.08
CA ARG A 858 -32.56 -5.32 4.18
C ARG A 858 -31.05 -5.49 4.04
N PRO A 859 -30.27 -5.29 5.11
CA PRO A 859 -28.86 -5.67 5.10
C PRO A 859 -28.72 -7.19 5.24
N GLU A 860 -27.91 -7.81 4.39
CA GLU A 860 -27.48 -9.21 4.51
C GLU A 860 -25.96 -9.27 4.63
N SER A 861 -25.44 -10.12 5.52
CA SER A 861 -23.99 -10.29 5.68
C SER A 861 -23.32 -10.74 4.37
N LEU A 862 -22.20 -10.12 4.02
CA LEU A 862 -21.40 -10.51 2.85
C LEU A 862 -20.74 -11.88 3.00
N GLY A 863 -20.47 -12.31 4.22
CA GLY A 863 -19.81 -13.58 4.52
C GLY A 863 -19.92 -13.99 5.99
N GLU A 864 -19.07 -14.92 6.41
CA GLU A 864 -19.08 -15.49 7.76
C GLU A 864 -18.50 -14.54 8.82
N ASP A 865 -17.63 -13.63 8.40
CA ASP A 865 -16.94 -12.67 9.26
C ASP A 865 -16.74 -11.30 8.58
N LYS A 866 -16.07 -10.38 9.29
CA LYS A 866 -15.79 -9.02 8.82
C LYS A 866 -14.65 -8.91 7.79
N SER A 867 -14.05 -10.02 7.36
CA SER A 867 -13.06 -9.99 6.28
C SER A 867 -13.72 -9.80 4.90
N TYR A 868 -15.01 -10.16 4.77
CA TYR A 868 -15.83 -9.91 3.58
C TYR A 868 -16.42 -8.51 3.64
N ARG A 869 -15.98 -7.63 2.74
CA ARG A 869 -16.29 -6.21 2.83
C ARG A 869 -16.32 -5.52 1.48
N PHE A 870 -16.97 -4.36 1.39
CA PHE A 870 -16.96 -3.52 0.18
C PHE A 870 -15.76 -2.58 0.14
N ALA A 871 -15.28 -2.16 1.30
CA ALA A 871 -14.23 -1.18 1.47
C ALA A 871 -12.85 -1.83 1.51
N HIS A 872 -11.93 -1.26 0.74
CA HIS A 872 -10.54 -1.67 0.72
C HIS A 872 -9.64 -0.44 0.71
N THR A 873 -8.38 -0.63 1.07
CA THR A 873 -7.38 0.43 1.04
C THR A 873 -6.42 0.19 -0.12
N PHE A 874 -6.31 1.17 -1.02
CA PHE A 874 -5.35 1.18 -2.12
C PHE A 874 -4.47 2.42 -2.05
N GLY A 875 -3.15 2.21 -2.03
CA GLY A 875 -2.18 3.30 -1.95
C GLY A 875 -2.42 4.25 -0.78
N GLY A 876 -2.85 3.73 0.38
CA GLY A 876 -3.19 4.52 1.56
C GLY A 876 -4.58 5.19 1.53
N SER A 877 -5.35 5.08 0.45
CA SER A 877 -6.70 5.63 0.34
C SER A 877 -7.76 4.55 0.51
N ARG A 878 -8.76 4.80 1.38
CA ARG A 878 -9.94 3.95 1.54
C ARG A 878 -10.96 4.26 0.42
N GLY A 879 -11.43 3.22 -0.25
CA GLY A 879 -12.54 3.28 -1.19
C GLY A 879 -13.36 2.01 -1.20
N TYR A 880 -14.43 2.00 -1.99
CA TYR A 880 -15.48 1.01 -2.00
C TYR A 880 -15.68 0.48 -3.42
N TRP A 881 -15.84 -0.83 -3.56
CA TRP A 881 -16.38 -1.43 -4.79
C TRP A 881 -17.89 -1.44 -4.70
N ILE A 882 -18.55 -0.62 -5.50
CA ILE A 882 -20.01 -0.48 -5.43
C ILE A 882 -20.62 -1.05 -6.71
N PRO A 883 -21.46 -2.10 -6.63
CA PRO A 883 -22.25 -2.57 -7.77
C PRO A 883 -22.99 -1.42 -8.44
N GLN A 884 -22.95 -1.34 -9.78
CA GLN A 884 -23.52 -0.19 -10.48
C GLN A 884 -25.00 0.01 -10.18
N GLU A 885 -25.71 -1.09 -9.93
CA GLU A 885 -27.15 -1.08 -9.63
C GLU A 885 -27.50 -0.31 -8.35
N PHE A 886 -26.54 -0.11 -7.43
CA PHE A 886 -26.73 0.69 -6.21
C PHE A 886 -26.41 2.17 -6.41
N LEU A 887 -25.71 2.54 -7.50
CA LEU A 887 -25.31 3.90 -7.79
C LEU A 887 -26.43 4.68 -8.50
N PRO A 888 -26.51 6.01 -8.24
CA PRO A 888 -27.54 6.88 -8.81
C PRO A 888 -27.52 6.96 -10.33
#